data_AF-A0A0A2W0I7-F1
#
_entry.id   AF-A0A0A2W0I7-F1
#
_cell.length_a   1.000
_cell.length_b   1.000
_cell.length_c   1.000
_cell.angle_alpha   90.00
_cell.angle_beta   90.00
_cell.angle_gamma   90.00
#
_symmetry.space_group_name_H-M   'P 1'
#
loop_
_entity.id
_entity.type
_entity.pdbx_description
1 polymer ?
#
loop_
_entity_poly.entity_id
_entity_poly.type
_entity_poly.pdbx_seq_one_letter_code
_entity_poly.pdbx_strand_id
1 'polypeptide(L)'
;MKKPLTIKDIAELAQVSIATVSRVLNKNSWVADKTRSRVEKVIQEHNFSPNLLARGMISKKTQTLAIVVSDISNPYFVMLVAQIEHESLRLGYKVTLYDTQSANKASREAPVVPEEHIFNSITDSQIDGVIILGGNIDYNDISATYLQELKKLIATVPVVVVGRQLAGVEYACVERDQAGCVRLATRHLIEKGYRRIGFIGGSKNVYITRDREAIFRAELESAKLPVINSFIVLNNFYLQHGYEAIDTLISSNEGLPDAIVAINDHVAKGAIRALKDHHLSVPENIAIVLITGEPMKPTMMTYIHEEQATLSAMLSRYPSDLPVLGGQKEWLVLATGSSINAIKSAKYYVEKLADVRIAVEEPFHFQHYEKFSEATDLVIGVSQSGESTSTLNAIQNIRQSHPVKTLGMTSKTGSELARAVDHVIDIEIGEERVGYVTKGYVATILKFMLLGVFVARRSGKIDAEQEAAELTKLDAAVKAIPGIIADTEVFFTKWQAELAASPRFTSIGYGPSVGVIKEMETKFAETIRVPSQGVELEAFMHGPYFEVNGNHRMFFIDTPGVARERLLLLKAYEQKYTDYVYTIKLGEDNDPRTLAVKANIDEFIAPLILVIPFQILAHHIAEAKGNNLPQRIFTDFGVAVEKVFQAITAQMGEPCAEEASVPQGSMINRLLATLSAIFTPYIGVLAGVGVVKGIVVLLQTMNLVDTHSYVFTVFNALSSGVFVMLPLFIAVTAAERFKANKFSALALTAAMIFPLTDASVPGAFHVMGLALNVKIYGGAVIPAVFAVLFLSHVERWLKKVIPEIAALVFVPCLSLIISGFVVFTVIGPVADYVGVGIANGYAWLYNLSPVISGALLAGIGQLFVVFGVHWGIIPLALINIQVNGYDTIMAMFMSAVMGQFGAVFGAIFIARNLKDKQIAISASLSAFFGITEPALYGVNLKYRMLFVFGCIGAALGGAITGLLGVKTYSFLPVLNVFELGLFSGPESKMIYEVIAIAVAFTVPAVLTIIYGKTRRLEPASLAEDRR
;
A
#
# COMPACT_ATOMS: atom_id res chain seq x y z
N MET A 1 -13.02 0.85 23.15
CA MET A 1 -13.45 -0.23 22.22
C MET A 1 -14.47 -1.14 22.88
N LYS A 2 -15.56 -1.49 22.19
CA LYS A 2 -16.53 -2.53 22.60
C LYS A 2 -15.77 -3.80 23.01
N LYS A 3 -16.23 -4.51 24.06
CA LYS A 3 -15.72 -5.85 24.40
C LYS A 3 -15.69 -6.65 23.09
N PRO A 4 -14.56 -7.25 22.69
CA PRO A 4 -14.58 -8.02 21.46
C PRO A 4 -15.62 -9.10 21.73
N LEU A 5 -16.63 -9.16 20.87
CA LEU A 5 -17.67 -10.17 21.00
C LEU A 5 -16.97 -11.52 21.14
N THR A 6 -17.49 -12.38 21.98
CA THR A 6 -17.01 -13.75 22.09
C THR A 6 -17.85 -14.64 21.21
N ILE A 7 -17.40 -15.86 20.94
CA ILE A 7 -18.20 -16.83 20.19
C ILE A 7 -19.56 -17.10 20.85
N LYS A 8 -19.65 -16.91 22.18
CA LYS A 8 -20.90 -16.99 22.95
C LYS A 8 -21.83 -15.82 22.66
N ASP A 9 -21.28 -14.61 22.60
CA ASP A 9 -22.07 -13.41 22.29
C ASP A 9 -22.60 -13.47 20.85
N ILE A 10 -21.81 -13.99 19.91
CA ILE A 10 -22.27 -14.25 18.53
C ILE A 10 -23.38 -15.31 18.50
N ALA A 11 -23.29 -16.35 19.33
CA ALA A 11 -24.32 -17.38 19.42
C ALA A 11 -25.65 -16.83 19.96
N GLU A 12 -25.59 -15.97 20.98
CA GLU A 12 -26.77 -15.28 21.51
C GLU A 12 -27.37 -14.30 20.48
N LEU A 13 -26.54 -13.48 19.84
CA LEU A 13 -26.98 -12.51 18.83
C LEU A 13 -27.59 -13.18 17.58
N ALA A 14 -27.00 -14.29 17.15
CA ALA A 14 -27.52 -15.08 16.04
C ALA A 14 -28.63 -16.07 16.47
N GLN A 15 -28.99 -16.10 17.75
CA GLN A 15 -29.99 -17.00 18.36
C GLN A 15 -29.76 -18.48 18.00
N VAL A 16 -28.54 -18.96 18.19
CA VAL A 16 -28.14 -20.35 17.97
C VAL A 16 -27.24 -20.85 19.11
N SER A 17 -26.94 -22.14 19.13
CA SER A 17 -25.98 -22.68 20.11
C SER A 17 -24.54 -22.25 19.77
N ILE A 18 -23.68 -22.17 20.80
CA ILE A 18 -22.25 -21.92 20.62
C ILE A 18 -21.61 -22.98 19.71
N ALA A 19 -22.06 -24.23 19.81
CA ALA A 19 -21.62 -25.31 18.94
C ALA A 19 -22.01 -25.06 17.46
N THR A 20 -23.16 -24.46 17.20
CA THR A 20 -23.61 -24.08 15.86
C THR A 20 -22.76 -22.95 15.27
N VAL A 21 -22.45 -21.92 16.06
CA VAL A 21 -21.53 -20.85 15.62
C VAL A 21 -20.13 -21.39 15.36
N SER A 22 -19.66 -22.31 16.21
CA SER A 22 -18.37 -22.99 16.02
C SER A 22 -18.35 -23.85 14.74
N ARG A 23 -19.44 -24.55 14.41
CA ARG A 23 -19.56 -25.33 13.17
C ARG A 23 -19.61 -24.43 11.92
N VAL A 24 -20.29 -23.28 12.01
CA VAL A 24 -20.31 -22.27 10.94
C VAL A 24 -18.91 -21.67 10.72
N LEU A 25 -18.20 -21.33 11.80
CA LEU A 25 -16.84 -20.77 11.74
C LEU A 25 -15.79 -21.79 11.27
N ASN A 26 -15.93 -23.07 11.62
CA ASN A 26 -14.95 -24.12 11.29
C ASN A 26 -15.28 -24.91 10.00
N LYS A 27 -16.33 -24.53 9.26
CA LYS A 27 -16.79 -25.13 7.99
C LYS A 27 -17.06 -26.65 7.97
N ASN A 28 -16.97 -27.33 9.11
CA ASN A 28 -17.23 -28.76 9.24
C ASN A 28 -18.59 -29.00 9.92
N SER A 29 -19.47 -29.76 9.26
CA SER A 29 -20.85 -30.21 9.63
C SER A 29 -21.99 -29.47 8.93
N TRP A 30 -23.05 -30.23 8.60
CA TRP A 30 -24.27 -29.74 7.93
C TRP A 30 -25.04 -28.76 8.84
N VAL A 31 -25.20 -27.51 8.39
CA VAL A 31 -25.98 -26.45 9.05
C VAL A 31 -26.85 -25.82 7.98
N ALA A 32 -28.17 -25.82 8.19
CA ALA A 32 -29.14 -25.28 7.24
C ALA A 32 -28.83 -23.81 6.87
N ASP A 33 -28.96 -23.47 5.59
CA ASP A 33 -28.48 -22.20 5.02
C ASP A 33 -29.07 -20.97 5.72
N LYS A 34 -30.36 -21.02 6.06
CA LYS A 34 -31.05 -19.96 6.80
C LYS A 34 -30.39 -19.66 8.16
N THR A 35 -29.86 -20.67 8.83
CA THR A 35 -29.18 -20.55 10.13
C THR A 35 -27.74 -20.09 9.96
N ARG A 36 -27.06 -20.56 8.89
CA ARG A 36 -25.70 -20.13 8.55
C ARG A 36 -25.65 -18.64 8.21
N SER A 37 -26.52 -18.17 7.31
CA SER A 37 -26.58 -16.76 6.91
C SER A 37 -26.85 -15.83 8.09
N ARG A 38 -27.64 -16.29 9.08
CA ARG A 38 -27.93 -15.49 10.29
C ARG A 38 -26.71 -15.33 11.19
N VAL A 39 -25.87 -16.37 11.31
CA VAL A 39 -24.62 -16.31 12.07
C VAL A 39 -23.58 -15.47 11.34
N GLU A 40 -23.43 -15.64 10.02
CA GLU A 40 -22.46 -14.88 9.21
C GLU A 40 -22.79 -13.38 9.17
N LYS A 41 -24.08 -13.02 9.08
CA LYS A 41 -24.55 -11.63 9.16
C LYS A 41 -24.15 -10.95 10.46
N VAL A 42 -24.35 -11.62 11.60
CA VAL A 42 -23.97 -11.11 12.93
C VAL A 42 -22.45 -10.99 13.10
N ILE A 43 -21.67 -11.86 12.46
CA ILE A 43 -20.20 -11.77 12.47
C ILE A 43 -19.72 -10.56 11.66
N GLN A 44 -20.30 -10.33 10.47
CA GLN A 44 -19.98 -9.18 9.61
C GLN A 44 -20.39 -7.86 10.23
N GLU A 45 -21.62 -7.74 10.75
CA GLU A 45 -22.15 -6.51 11.36
C GLU A 45 -21.35 -6.04 12.58
N HIS A 46 -20.56 -6.94 13.19
CA HIS A 46 -19.79 -6.62 14.38
C HIS A 46 -18.29 -6.81 14.25
N ASN A 47 -17.77 -7.06 13.04
CA ASN A 47 -16.35 -7.28 12.76
C ASN A 47 -15.71 -8.26 13.77
N PHE A 48 -16.42 -9.35 14.10
CA PHE A 48 -15.94 -10.30 15.09
C PHE A 48 -14.81 -11.16 14.49
N SER A 49 -13.63 -11.06 15.11
CA SER A 49 -12.49 -11.94 14.86
C SER A 49 -12.11 -12.68 16.15
N PRO A 50 -11.88 -14.01 16.13
CA PRO A 50 -11.52 -14.77 17.33
C PRO A 50 -10.24 -14.23 18.00
N ASN A 51 -10.28 -13.98 19.31
CA ASN A 51 -9.10 -13.52 20.05
C ASN A 51 -8.12 -14.69 20.30
N LEU A 52 -7.03 -14.73 19.53
CA LEU A 52 -6.05 -15.82 19.50
C LEU A 52 -5.24 -15.97 20.81
N LEU A 53 -4.91 -14.86 21.50
CA LEU A 53 -4.16 -14.88 22.77
C LEU A 53 -4.94 -15.52 23.92
N ALA A 54 -6.26 -15.33 23.95
CA ALA A 54 -7.13 -15.98 24.95
C ALA A 54 -7.32 -17.48 24.67
N ARG A 55 -7.21 -17.89 23.40
CA ARG A 55 -7.16 -19.30 22.97
C ARG A 55 -5.84 -19.96 23.40
N GLY A 56 -4.73 -19.25 23.22
CA GLY A 56 -3.38 -19.72 23.53
C GLY A 56 -3.12 -20.00 25.02
N MET A 57 -3.67 -19.17 25.91
CA MET A 57 -3.56 -19.38 27.37
C MET A 57 -4.34 -20.59 27.88
N ILE A 58 -5.45 -20.96 27.22
CA ILE A 58 -6.22 -22.17 27.57
C ILE A 58 -5.56 -23.42 26.97
N SER A 59 -4.92 -23.29 25.80
CA SER A 59 -4.25 -24.38 25.10
C SER A 59 -2.75 -24.56 25.41
N LYS A 60 -2.16 -23.73 26.28
CA LYS A 60 -0.70 -23.62 26.53
C LYS A 60 0.15 -23.43 25.24
N LYS A 61 -0.34 -22.65 24.28
CA LYS A 61 0.38 -22.33 23.03
C LYS A 61 0.43 -20.83 22.80
N THR A 62 1.59 -20.24 22.56
CA THR A 62 1.75 -18.79 22.32
C THR A 62 1.42 -18.38 20.88
N GLN A 63 1.15 -19.34 20.00
CA GLN A 63 0.99 -19.18 18.55
C GLN A 63 2.11 -18.34 17.95
N THR A 64 3.34 -18.57 18.43
CA THR A 64 4.53 -17.83 17.99
C THR A 64 5.66 -18.80 17.67
N LEU A 65 6.26 -18.63 16.49
CA LEU A 65 7.44 -19.35 16.04
C LEU A 65 8.65 -18.41 16.02
N ALA A 66 9.83 -18.93 16.32
CA ALA A 66 11.10 -18.25 16.09
C ALA A 66 11.73 -18.71 14.78
N ILE A 67 12.31 -17.78 14.03
CA ILE A 67 13.23 -18.09 12.94
C ILE A 67 14.60 -17.55 13.31
N VAL A 68 15.61 -18.42 13.34
CA VAL A 68 17.02 -18.05 13.49
C VAL A 68 17.66 -18.12 12.11
N VAL A 69 18.26 -17.04 11.64
CA VAL A 69 18.81 -16.92 10.28
C VAL A 69 20.26 -16.47 10.30
N SER A 70 21.09 -17.06 9.44
CA SER A 70 22.53 -16.78 9.41
C SER A 70 22.95 -15.44 8.82
N ASP A 71 22.16 -14.89 7.88
CA ASP A 71 22.35 -13.55 7.32
C ASP A 71 21.09 -13.13 6.57
N ILE A 72 20.34 -12.15 7.10
CA ILE A 72 19.14 -11.64 6.43
C ILE A 72 19.44 -10.82 5.17
N SER A 73 20.70 -10.47 4.89
CA SER A 73 21.09 -9.82 3.64
C SER A 73 21.23 -10.80 2.47
N ASN A 74 21.33 -12.10 2.74
CA ASN A 74 21.37 -13.13 1.71
C ASN A 74 19.95 -13.45 1.20
N PRO A 75 19.64 -13.21 -0.09
CA PRO A 75 18.28 -13.34 -0.61
C PRO A 75 17.69 -14.74 -0.50
N TYR A 76 18.51 -15.80 -0.48
CA TYR A 76 18.06 -17.16 -0.22
C TYR A 76 17.31 -17.27 1.10
N PHE A 77 17.86 -16.69 2.17
CA PHE A 77 17.24 -16.74 3.49
C PHE A 77 16.05 -15.79 3.59
N VAL A 78 16.11 -14.60 2.98
CA VAL A 78 14.96 -13.67 2.93
C VAL A 78 13.74 -14.33 2.29
N MET A 79 13.94 -15.05 1.19
CA MET A 79 12.87 -15.77 0.52
C MET A 79 12.25 -16.85 1.40
N LEU A 80 13.09 -17.65 2.08
CA LEU A 80 12.59 -18.67 3.02
C LEU A 80 11.84 -18.04 4.18
N VAL A 81 12.38 -16.99 4.80
CA VAL A 81 11.72 -16.25 5.89
C VAL A 81 10.35 -15.74 5.43
N ALA A 82 10.26 -15.12 4.25
CA ALA A 82 9.01 -14.61 3.71
C ALA A 82 7.96 -15.70 3.47
N GLN A 83 8.36 -16.87 2.96
CA GLN A 83 7.45 -18.00 2.75
C GLN A 83 7.03 -18.65 4.08
N ILE A 84 7.96 -18.82 5.02
CA ILE A 84 7.66 -19.33 6.36
C ILE A 84 6.71 -18.37 7.07
N GLU A 85 6.92 -17.06 6.98
CA GLU A 85 6.03 -16.05 7.55
C GLU A 85 4.64 -16.10 6.93
N HIS A 86 4.54 -16.14 5.60
CA HIS A 86 3.25 -16.24 4.91
C HIS A 86 2.44 -17.46 5.37
N GLU A 87 3.07 -18.62 5.42
CA GLU A 87 2.41 -19.86 5.81
C GLU A 87 2.12 -19.90 7.32
N SER A 88 3.01 -19.38 8.14
CA SER A 88 2.79 -19.22 9.59
C SER A 88 1.56 -18.35 9.84
N LEU A 89 1.46 -17.20 9.19
CA LEU A 89 0.32 -16.29 9.30
C LEU A 89 -0.99 -16.95 8.83
N ARG A 90 -0.95 -17.72 7.72
CA ARG A 90 -2.11 -18.48 7.23
C ARG A 90 -2.63 -19.49 8.27
N LEU A 91 -1.72 -20.10 9.03
CA LEU A 91 -2.01 -21.03 10.12
C LEU A 91 -2.31 -20.33 11.45
N GLY A 92 -2.27 -19.00 11.49
CA GLY A 92 -2.53 -18.19 12.69
C GLY A 92 -1.35 -18.06 13.65
N TYR A 93 -0.14 -18.41 13.21
CA TYR A 93 1.11 -18.21 13.95
C TYR A 93 1.75 -16.86 13.62
N LYS A 94 2.36 -16.24 14.62
CA LYS A 94 3.27 -15.11 14.47
C LYS A 94 4.71 -15.60 14.36
N VAL A 95 5.57 -14.80 13.76
CA VAL A 95 6.98 -15.11 13.58
C VAL A 95 7.85 -14.05 14.26
N THR A 96 8.87 -14.49 15.00
CA THR A 96 9.94 -13.65 15.55
C THR A 96 11.25 -14.01 14.86
N LEU A 97 11.93 -13.04 14.27
CA LEU A 97 13.17 -13.24 13.51
C LEU A 97 14.41 -12.89 14.35
N TYR A 98 15.40 -13.77 14.34
CA TYR A 98 16.71 -13.59 14.95
C TYR A 98 17.80 -13.71 13.88
N ASP A 99 18.43 -12.59 13.51
CA ASP A 99 19.52 -12.54 12.54
C ASP A 99 20.88 -12.65 13.24
N THR A 100 21.62 -13.74 12.97
CA THR A 100 22.89 -14.05 13.63
C THR A 100 24.09 -13.45 12.90
N GLN A 101 23.93 -13.05 11.64
CA GLN A 101 24.99 -12.55 10.76
C GLN A 101 26.25 -13.46 10.70
N SER A 102 26.12 -14.74 11.05
CA SER A 102 27.23 -15.68 11.16
C SER A 102 27.86 -16.05 9.81
N ALA A 103 27.13 -15.89 8.70
CA ALA A 103 27.60 -16.25 7.35
C ALA A 103 28.56 -15.22 6.70
N ASN A 104 28.70 -14.01 7.26
CA ASN A 104 29.46 -12.91 6.64
C ASN A 104 30.66 -12.42 7.49
N LYS A 105 31.30 -13.32 8.25
CA LYS A 105 32.41 -13.00 9.19
C LYS A 105 33.61 -12.27 8.58
N ALA A 106 33.85 -12.41 7.27
CA ALA A 106 35.06 -11.88 6.62
C ALA A 106 34.98 -10.40 6.21
N SER A 107 33.80 -9.77 6.23
CA SER A 107 33.58 -8.45 5.62
C SER A 107 33.33 -7.30 6.61
N ARG A 108 33.43 -7.50 7.94
CA ARG A 108 33.00 -6.48 8.93
C ARG A 108 33.89 -6.32 10.16
N GLU A 109 33.88 -5.08 10.67
CA GLU A 109 34.54 -4.59 11.90
C GLU A 109 33.69 -4.74 13.19
N ALA A 110 32.42 -5.15 13.09
CA ALA A 110 31.50 -5.25 14.24
C ALA A 110 31.46 -6.67 14.87
N PRO A 111 31.26 -6.80 16.21
CA PRO A 111 31.24 -8.10 16.88
C PRO A 111 29.97 -8.91 16.53
N VAL A 112 30.18 -10.15 16.07
CA VAL A 112 29.11 -11.13 15.79
C VAL A 112 28.53 -11.63 17.12
N VAL A 113 27.21 -11.56 17.29
CA VAL A 113 26.53 -12.13 18.46
C VAL A 113 26.55 -13.66 18.35
N PRO A 114 27.07 -14.41 19.33
CA PRO A 114 27.11 -15.86 19.26
C PRO A 114 25.68 -16.46 19.27
N GLU A 115 25.41 -17.41 18.38
CA GLU A 115 24.09 -18.07 18.24
C GLU A 115 23.62 -18.73 19.55
N GLU A 116 24.56 -19.14 20.39
CA GLU A 116 24.32 -19.70 21.72
C GLU A 116 23.54 -18.75 22.65
N HIS A 117 23.75 -17.43 22.53
CA HIS A 117 23.02 -16.44 23.32
C HIS A 117 21.57 -16.29 22.86
N ILE A 118 21.34 -16.46 21.55
CA ILE A 118 20.00 -16.38 20.94
C ILE A 118 19.15 -17.57 21.38
N PHE A 119 19.73 -18.78 21.44
CA PHE A 119 19.02 -19.98 21.92
C PHE A 119 18.52 -19.82 23.36
N ASN A 120 19.31 -19.19 24.23
CA ASN A 120 18.89 -18.90 25.61
C ASN A 120 17.74 -17.87 25.63
N SER A 121 17.82 -16.79 24.84
CA SER A 121 16.72 -15.80 24.72
C SER A 121 15.41 -16.41 24.20
N ILE A 122 15.48 -17.37 23.27
CA ILE A 122 14.31 -18.08 22.75
C ILE A 122 13.66 -18.93 23.83
N THR A 123 14.47 -19.61 24.65
CA THR A 123 14.01 -20.45 25.76
C THR A 123 13.25 -19.61 26.80
N ASP A 124 13.75 -18.40 27.11
CA ASP A 124 13.11 -17.50 28.07
C ASP A 124 11.79 -16.88 27.57
N SER A 125 11.56 -16.87 26.24
CA SER A 125 10.45 -16.15 25.60
C SER A 125 9.19 -16.99 25.34
N GLN A 126 9.11 -18.24 25.84
CA GLN A 126 7.96 -19.15 25.70
C GLN A 126 7.46 -19.35 24.25
N ILE A 127 8.38 -19.53 23.30
CA ILE A 127 8.09 -19.74 21.88
C ILE A 127 7.63 -21.19 21.63
N ASP A 128 6.65 -21.41 20.75
CA ASP A 128 6.05 -22.74 20.51
C ASP A 128 6.91 -23.66 19.62
N GLY A 129 7.82 -23.09 18.84
CA GLY A 129 8.67 -23.81 17.89
C GLY A 129 9.76 -22.92 17.29
N VAL A 130 10.89 -23.51 16.91
CA VAL A 130 12.05 -22.81 16.35
C VAL A 130 12.39 -23.39 14.99
N ILE A 131 12.67 -22.51 14.03
CA ILE A 131 13.18 -22.87 12.71
C ILE A 131 14.57 -22.25 12.57
N ILE A 132 15.59 -23.07 12.34
CA ILE A 132 16.98 -22.63 12.14
C ILE A 132 17.30 -22.69 10.64
N LEU A 133 17.67 -21.54 10.08
CA LEU A 133 18.01 -21.32 8.66
C LEU A 133 19.50 -20.99 8.54
N GLY A 134 20.28 -22.06 8.47
CA GLY A 134 21.74 -22.04 8.40
C GLY A 134 22.43 -21.49 9.64
N GLY A 135 23.70 -21.14 9.50
CA GLY A 135 24.50 -20.49 10.55
C GLY A 135 25.66 -21.36 11.01
N ASN A 136 25.95 -21.38 12.31
CA ASN A 136 27.09 -22.17 12.81
C ASN A 136 26.90 -23.69 12.55
N ILE A 137 25.65 -24.14 12.41
CA ILE A 137 25.29 -25.53 12.06
C ILE A 137 25.76 -25.97 10.67
N ASP A 138 26.00 -25.03 9.75
CA ASP A 138 26.42 -25.32 8.38
C ASP A 138 27.94 -25.44 8.22
N TYR A 139 28.72 -25.08 9.25
CA TYR A 139 30.18 -25.24 9.19
C TYR A 139 30.59 -26.70 9.33
N ASN A 140 31.73 -27.04 8.73
CA ASN A 140 32.34 -28.35 8.88
C ASN A 140 32.79 -28.61 10.33
N ASP A 141 33.36 -27.58 10.96
CA ASP A 141 33.84 -27.63 12.34
C ASP A 141 32.88 -26.89 13.28
N ILE A 142 32.07 -27.66 14.01
CA ILE A 142 31.06 -27.12 14.94
C ILE A 142 31.63 -27.17 16.36
N SER A 143 31.53 -26.05 17.10
CA SER A 143 32.04 -25.98 18.47
C SER A 143 31.25 -26.89 19.43
N ALA A 144 31.94 -27.45 20.44
CA ALA A 144 31.28 -28.28 21.46
C ALA A 144 30.22 -27.49 22.26
N THR A 145 30.49 -26.20 22.50
CA THR A 145 29.56 -25.29 23.19
C THR A 145 28.28 -25.08 22.39
N TYR A 146 28.35 -24.88 21.07
CA TYR A 146 27.19 -24.75 20.20
C TYR A 146 26.32 -26.02 20.23
N LEU A 147 26.94 -27.19 20.14
CA LEU A 147 26.23 -28.48 20.21
C LEU A 147 25.51 -28.68 21.55
N GLN A 148 26.13 -28.24 22.66
CA GLN A 148 25.52 -28.33 23.98
C GLN A 148 24.28 -27.44 24.10
N GLU A 149 24.36 -26.18 23.66
CA GLU A 149 23.23 -25.25 23.71
C GLU A 149 22.11 -25.61 22.72
N LEU A 150 22.46 -26.14 21.54
CA LEU A 150 21.47 -26.67 20.60
C LEU A 150 20.71 -27.86 21.20
N LYS A 151 21.40 -28.80 21.86
CA LYS A 151 20.75 -29.93 22.56
C LYS A 151 19.81 -29.46 23.67
N LYS A 152 20.20 -28.42 24.41
CA LYS A 152 19.35 -27.79 25.44
C LYS A 152 18.10 -27.16 24.83
N LEU A 153 18.23 -26.45 23.71
CA LEU A 153 17.11 -25.87 22.98
C LEU A 153 16.12 -26.95 22.51
N ILE A 154 16.64 -28.00 21.87
CA ILE A 154 15.83 -29.14 21.38
C ILE A 154 15.07 -29.83 22.51
N ALA A 155 15.69 -29.98 23.68
CA ALA A 155 15.04 -30.57 24.85
C ALA A 155 13.89 -29.70 25.41
N THR A 156 13.84 -28.41 25.05
CA THR A 156 12.90 -27.43 25.61
C THR A 156 11.76 -27.09 24.66
N VAL A 157 12.05 -26.97 23.36
CA VAL A 157 11.11 -26.54 22.32
C VAL A 157 11.32 -27.35 21.04
N PRO A 158 10.26 -27.68 20.27
CA PRO A 158 10.44 -28.31 18.97
C PRO A 158 11.30 -27.46 18.03
N VAL A 159 12.36 -28.05 17.49
CA VAL A 159 13.29 -27.40 16.56
C VAL A 159 13.22 -28.08 15.20
N VAL A 160 13.10 -27.26 14.15
CA VAL A 160 13.28 -27.65 12.76
C VAL A 160 14.55 -26.99 12.23
N VAL A 161 15.46 -27.76 11.65
CA VAL A 161 16.66 -27.24 10.98
C VAL A 161 16.48 -27.39 9.48
N VAL A 162 16.64 -26.31 8.74
CA VAL A 162 16.66 -26.34 7.27
C VAL A 162 18.12 -26.33 6.82
N GLY A 163 18.60 -27.46 6.29
CA GLY A 163 19.99 -27.58 5.85
C GLY A 163 20.57 -28.97 6.04
N ARG A 164 21.03 -29.25 7.27
CA ARG A 164 21.85 -30.42 7.61
C ARG A 164 21.39 -31.14 8.88
N GLN A 165 21.36 -32.46 8.84
CA GLN A 165 21.25 -33.36 9.99
C GLN A 165 22.64 -33.64 10.59
N LEU A 166 22.81 -33.36 11.88
CA LEU A 166 24.03 -33.67 12.62
C LEU A 166 23.95 -35.08 13.24
N ALA A 167 25.06 -35.82 13.16
CA ALA A 167 25.17 -37.14 13.78
C ALA A 167 25.05 -37.04 15.30
N GLY A 168 24.20 -37.88 15.92
CA GLY A 168 24.02 -37.94 17.36
C GLY A 168 23.22 -36.77 17.97
N VAL A 169 22.47 -36.02 17.15
CA VAL A 169 21.52 -35.00 17.60
C VAL A 169 20.18 -35.25 16.90
N GLU A 170 19.10 -35.38 17.67
CA GLU A 170 17.76 -35.66 17.14
C GLU A 170 16.92 -34.39 17.04
N TYR A 171 16.61 -33.95 15.81
CA TYR A 171 15.69 -32.84 15.51
C TYR A 171 15.04 -33.08 14.15
N ALA A 172 13.94 -32.38 13.87
CA ALA A 172 13.33 -32.43 12.54
C ALA A 172 14.22 -31.67 11.56
N CYS A 173 14.66 -32.31 10.48
CA CYS A 173 15.49 -31.66 9.46
C CYS A 173 14.79 -31.65 8.10
N VAL A 174 14.82 -30.49 7.46
CA VAL A 174 14.40 -30.31 6.08
C VAL A 174 15.67 -30.13 5.25
N GLU A 175 16.02 -31.18 4.53
CA GLU A 175 17.16 -31.17 3.62
C GLU A 175 16.66 -31.14 2.18
N ARG A 176 17.43 -30.46 1.32
CA ARG A 176 17.23 -30.57 -0.13
C ARG A 176 17.98 -31.79 -0.64
N ASP A 177 17.50 -32.40 -1.71
CA ASP A 177 18.25 -33.40 -2.46
C ASP A 177 19.42 -32.71 -3.21
N GLN A 178 20.49 -32.40 -2.47
CA GLN A 178 21.67 -31.73 -3.00
C GLN A 178 22.32 -32.57 -4.09
N ALA A 179 22.32 -33.89 -3.89
CA ALA A 179 22.91 -34.81 -4.82
C ALA A 179 22.14 -34.83 -6.14
N GLY A 180 20.81 -34.96 -6.10
CA GLY A 180 19.97 -34.83 -7.28
C GLY A 180 20.15 -33.49 -8.01
N CYS A 181 20.22 -32.37 -7.29
CA CYS A 181 20.40 -31.04 -7.90
C CYS A 181 21.73 -30.93 -8.67
N VAL A 182 22.85 -31.29 -8.02
CA VAL A 182 24.18 -31.19 -8.64
C VAL A 182 24.31 -32.18 -9.79
N ARG A 183 23.81 -33.41 -9.62
CA ARG A 183 23.79 -34.43 -10.69
C ARG A 183 23.01 -33.94 -11.90
N LEU A 184 21.80 -33.40 -11.69
CA LEU A 184 20.97 -32.89 -12.77
C LEU A 184 21.67 -31.79 -13.55
N ALA A 185 22.21 -30.79 -12.86
CA ALA A 185 22.89 -29.66 -13.48
C ALA A 185 24.14 -30.10 -14.26
N THR A 186 24.98 -30.94 -13.64
CA THR A 186 26.22 -31.44 -14.25
C THR A 186 25.93 -32.34 -15.45
N ARG A 187 24.98 -33.28 -15.29
CA ARG A 187 24.60 -34.22 -16.36
C ARG A 187 23.95 -33.51 -17.53
N HIS A 188 23.17 -32.46 -17.31
CA HIS A 188 22.60 -31.65 -18.38
C HIS A 188 23.70 -31.08 -19.29
N LEU A 189 24.79 -30.55 -18.70
CA LEU A 189 25.93 -30.06 -19.48
C LEU A 189 26.62 -31.20 -20.24
N ILE A 190 26.82 -32.35 -19.60
CA ILE A 190 27.44 -33.52 -20.25
C ILE A 190 26.60 -33.99 -21.45
N GLU A 191 25.28 -34.08 -21.30
CA GLU A 191 24.34 -34.49 -22.35
C GLU A 191 24.26 -33.48 -23.50
N LYS A 192 24.46 -32.19 -23.22
CA LYS A 192 24.59 -31.13 -24.23
C LYS A 192 25.92 -31.14 -24.99
N GLY A 193 26.87 -31.99 -24.58
CA GLY A 193 28.14 -32.18 -25.28
C GLY A 193 29.35 -31.49 -24.66
N TYR A 194 29.18 -30.77 -23.54
CA TYR A 194 30.29 -30.14 -22.82
C TYR A 194 31.16 -31.21 -22.13
N ARG A 195 32.48 -30.98 -22.06
CA ARG A 195 33.47 -31.97 -21.60
C ARG A 195 34.48 -31.41 -20.60
N ARG A 196 34.72 -30.10 -20.60
CA ARG A 196 35.68 -29.39 -19.74
C ARG A 196 34.93 -28.49 -18.75
N ILE A 197 34.28 -29.13 -17.77
CA ILE A 197 33.32 -28.45 -16.91
C ILE A 197 34.01 -27.95 -15.63
N GLY A 198 33.78 -26.69 -15.27
CA GLY A 198 34.24 -26.08 -14.01
C GLY A 198 33.15 -25.96 -12.95
N PHE A 199 33.55 -25.66 -11.71
CA PHE A 199 32.64 -25.42 -10.58
C PHE A 199 33.05 -24.14 -9.84
N ILE A 200 32.11 -23.21 -9.66
CA ILE A 200 32.42 -21.93 -9.01
C ILE A 200 31.47 -21.59 -7.87
N GLY A 201 32.03 -20.90 -6.87
CA GLY A 201 31.33 -20.35 -5.73
C GLY A 201 31.20 -21.30 -4.54
N GLY A 202 30.87 -20.73 -3.40
CA GLY A 202 30.78 -21.41 -2.12
C GLY A 202 32.08 -21.30 -1.32
N SER A 203 31.99 -21.62 -0.02
CA SER A 203 33.11 -21.54 0.92
C SER A 203 33.54 -22.92 1.39
N LYS A 204 34.84 -23.20 1.37
CA LYS A 204 35.44 -24.50 1.74
C LYS A 204 35.05 -24.99 3.14
N ASN A 205 34.81 -24.06 4.07
CA ASN A 205 34.49 -24.39 5.46
C ASN A 205 33.00 -24.71 5.68
N VAL A 206 32.16 -24.57 4.64
CA VAL A 206 30.72 -24.82 4.71
C VAL A 206 30.40 -26.20 4.14
N TYR A 207 29.66 -27.00 4.93
CA TYR A 207 29.26 -28.36 4.62
C TYR A 207 28.66 -28.50 3.22
N ILE A 208 27.73 -27.61 2.87
CA ILE A 208 27.03 -27.69 1.59
C ILE A 208 27.93 -27.47 0.38
N THR A 209 28.98 -26.67 0.53
CA THR A 209 29.94 -26.44 -0.57
C THR A 209 30.77 -27.69 -0.79
N ARG A 210 31.30 -28.25 0.30
CA ARG A 210 32.10 -29.48 0.26
C ARG A 210 31.32 -30.64 -0.37
N ASP A 211 30.07 -30.84 0.05
CA ASP A 211 29.26 -31.94 -0.47
C ASP A 211 28.90 -31.74 -1.96
N ARG A 212 28.55 -30.52 -2.37
CA ARG A 212 28.29 -30.21 -3.78
C ARG A 212 29.52 -30.39 -4.66
N GLU A 213 30.68 -29.94 -4.20
CA GLU A 213 31.96 -30.15 -4.90
C GLU A 213 32.27 -31.65 -5.04
N ALA A 214 32.12 -32.43 -3.97
CA ALA A 214 32.38 -33.87 -4.00
C ALA A 214 31.46 -34.61 -4.98
N ILE A 215 30.17 -34.25 -5.01
CA ILE A 215 29.19 -34.83 -5.94
C ILE A 215 29.50 -34.43 -7.38
N PHE A 216 29.84 -33.15 -7.62
CA PHE A 216 30.26 -32.68 -8.93
C PHE A 216 31.48 -33.46 -9.46
N ARG A 217 32.50 -33.66 -8.61
CA ARG A 217 33.69 -34.45 -8.96
C ARG A 217 33.31 -35.89 -9.31
N ALA A 218 32.50 -36.53 -8.49
CA ALA A 218 32.04 -37.91 -8.71
C ALA A 218 31.25 -38.08 -10.02
N GLU A 219 30.46 -37.08 -10.42
CA GLU A 219 29.71 -37.12 -11.69
C GLU A 219 30.61 -36.96 -12.92
N LEU A 220 31.66 -36.12 -12.84
CA LEU A 220 32.65 -36.06 -13.91
C LEU A 220 33.42 -37.38 -14.03
N GLU A 221 33.83 -37.95 -12.90
CA GLU A 221 34.52 -39.25 -12.86
C GLU A 221 33.65 -40.39 -13.42
N SER A 222 32.35 -40.43 -13.07
CA SER A 222 31.41 -41.43 -13.57
C SER A 222 31.19 -41.33 -15.09
N ALA A 223 31.23 -40.11 -15.62
CA ALA A 223 31.18 -39.81 -17.05
C ALA A 223 32.53 -39.96 -17.77
N LYS A 224 33.60 -40.36 -17.05
CA LYS A 224 34.98 -40.46 -17.55
C LYS A 224 35.54 -39.14 -18.11
N LEU A 225 35.14 -38.02 -17.52
CA LEU A 225 35.63 -36.67 -17.84
C LEU A 225 36.70 -36.23 -16.84
N PRO A 226 37.67 -35.37 -17.26
CA PRO A 226 38.73 -34.92 -16.38
C PRO A 226 38.22 -33.95 -15.32
N VAL A 227 38.64 -34.14 -14.07
CA VAL A 227 38.45 -33.17 -12.99
C VAL A 227 39.66 -32.25 -12.93
N ILE A 228 39.52 -31.02 -13.43
CA ILE A 228 40.60 -30.04 -13.49
C ILE A 228 40.52 -29.13 -12.26
N ASN A 229 41.49 -29.25 -11.34
CA ASN A 229 41.44 -28.53 -10.05
C ASN A 229 41.47 -27.00 -10.20
N SER A 230 42.15 -26.47 -11.23
CA SER A 230 42.13 -25.03 -11.51
C SER A 230 40.76 -24.51 -11.95
N PHE A 231 39.84 -25.39 -12.36
CA PHE A 231 38.47 -25.05 -12.73
C PHE A 231 37.50 -25.03 -11.55
N ILE A 232 37.99 -25.32 -10.35
CA ILE A 232 37.20 -25.36 -9.11
C ILE A 232 37.61 -24.17 -8.26
N VAL A 233 36.78 -23.12 -8.27
CA VAL A 233 37.05 -21.87 -7.56
C VAL A 233 36.04 -21.68 -6.42
N LEU A 234 36.51 -21.94 -5.19
CA LEU A 234 35.72 -21.83 -3.97
C LEU A 234 36.17 -20.62 -3.14
N ASN A 235 35.39 -19.55 -3.22
CA ASN A 235 35.60 -18.31 -2.49
C ASN A 235 34.42 -18.01 -1.55
N ASN A 236 33.23 -17.70 -2.09
CA ASN A 236 32.04 -17.36 -1.30
C ASN A 236 30.75 -17.44 -2.16
N PHE A 237 29.61 -17.02 -1.60
CA PHE A 237 28.27 -17.19 -2.19
C PHE A 237 27.68 -15.94 -2.85
N TYR A 238 28.40 -14.81 -2.89
CA TYR A 238 27.86 -13.51 -3.32
C TYR A 238 28.26 -13.14 -4.76
N LEU A 239 27.58 -12.15 -5.33
CA LEU A 239 27.75 -11.71 -6.72
C LEU A 239 29.21 -11.41 -7.09
N GLN A 240 29.89 -10.61 -6.26
CA GLN A 240 31.30 -10.23 -6.46
C GLN A 240 32.22 -11.46 -6.60
N HIS A 241 31.93 -12.52 -5.86
CA HIS A 241 32.73 -13.73 -5.86
C HIS A 241 32.54 -14.57 -7.13
N GLY A 242 31.38 -14.45 -7.79
CA GLY A 242 31.19 -15.01 -9.13
C GLY A 242 32.02 -14.28 -10.19
N TYR A 243 32.15 -12.96 -10.05
CA TYR A 243 32.99 -12.15 -10.93
C TYR A 243 34.47 -12.54 -10.78
N GLU A 244 34.98 -12.54 -9.54
CA GLU A 244 36.36 -12.91 -9.21
C GLU A 244 36.70 -14.36 -9.61
N ALA A 245 35.72 -15.26 -9.55
CA ALA A 245 35.92 -16.64 -10.00
C ALA A 245 36.21 -16.71 -11.50
N ILE A 246 35.52 -15.93 -12.33
CA ILE A 246 35.82 -15.85 -13.76
C ILE A 246 37.20 -15.24 -14.03
N ASP A 247 37.55 -14.15 -13.34
CA ASP A 247 38.90 -13.56 -13.47
C ASP A 247 40.00 -14.57 -13.13
N THR A 248 39.78 -15.38 -12.10
CA THR A 248 40.70 -16.47 -11.70
C THR A 248 40.80 -17.54 -12.78
N LEU A 249 39.68 -17.93 -13.40
CA LEU A 249 39.65 -18.93 -14.47
C LEU A 249 40.35 -18.43 -15.74
N ILE A 250 40.13 -17.17 -16.13
CA ILE A 250 40.78 -16.52 -17.27
C ILE A 250 42.29 -16.43 -17.06
N SER A 251 42.72 -16.14 -15.83
CA SER A 251 44.14 -16.03 -15.47
C SER A 251 44.85 -17.38 -15.32
N SER A 252 44.14 -18.51 -15.50
CA SER A 252 44.72 -19.84 -15.35
C SER A 252 45.46 -20.31 -16.61
N ASN A 253 46.57 -21.02 -16.44
CA ASN A 253 47.38 -21.55 -17.55
C ASN A 253 46.74 -22.74 -18.29
N GLU A 254 45.59 -23.24 -17.82
CA GLU A 254 44.88 -24.42 -18.35
C GLU A 254 43.85 -24.05 -19.44
N GLY A 255 43.63 -22.76 -19.72
CA GLY A 255 42.58 -22.25 -20.61
C GLY A 255 41.19 -22.31 -19.98
N LEU A 256 40.18 -21.70 -20.60
CA LEU A 256 38.82 -21.63 -20.01
C LEU A 256 38.06 -22.98 -20.07
N PRO A 257 37.19 -23.25 -19.07
CA PRO A 257 36.22 -24.34 -19.18
C PRO A 257 35.20 -24.06 -20.30
N ASP A 258 34.62 -25.12 -20.89
CA ASP A 258 33.57 -25.02 -21.91
C ASP A 258 32.18 -24.83 -21.28
N ALA A 259 32.02 -25.23 -20.01
CA ALA A 259 30.85 -24.93 -19.20
C ALA A 259 31.20 -24.82 -17.72
N ILE A 260 30.38 -24.12 -16.94
CA ILE A 260 30.54 -23.98 -15.50
C ILE A 260 29.24 -24.33 -14.79
N VAL A 261 29.37 -25.07 -13.69
CA VAL A 261 28.34 -25.24 -12.67
C VAL A 261 28.55 -24.17 -11.58
N ALA A 262 27.66 -23.20 -11.53
CA ALA A 262 27.64 -22.17 -10.49
C ALA A 262 26.83 -22.65 -9.28
N ILE A 263 27.37 -22.43 -8.07
CA ILE A 263 26.74 -22.91 -6.84
C ILE A 263 25.37 -22.27 -6.57
N ASN A 264 25.17 -21.02 -7.01
CA ASN A 264 23.92 -20.29 -6.87
C ASN A 264 23.77 -19.17 -7.93
N ASP A 265 22.61 -18.52 -7.91
CA ASP A 265 22.20 -17.45 -8.81
C ASP A 265 23.09 -16.21 -8.76
N HIS A 266 23.54 -15.81 -7.57
CA HIS A 266 24.38 -14.62 -7.41
C HIS A 266 25.76 -14.83 -8.02
N VAL A 267 26.38 -15.98 -7.76
CA VAL A 267 27.65 -16.37 -8.34
C VAL A 267 27.49 -16.49 -9.87
N ALA A 268 26.40 -17.07 -10.37
CA ALA A 268 26.12 -17.12 -11.80
C ALA A 268 25.97 -15.73 -12.43
N LYS A 269 25.22 -14.81 -11.81
CA LYS A 269 25.08 -13.41 -12.27
C LYS A 269 26.42 -12.68 -12.29
N GLY A 270 27.23 -12.85 -11.25
CA GLY A 270 28.59 -12.30 -11.19
C GLY A 270 29.47 -12.84 -12.32
N ALA A 271 29.39 -14.14 -12.58
CA ALA A 271 30.13 -14.79 -13.66
C ALA A 271 29.70 -14.29 -15.05
N ILE A 272 28.39 -14.22 -15.33
CA ILE A 272 27.86 -13.69 -16.59
C ILE A 272 28.32 -12.24 -16.79
N ARG A 273 28.33 -11.44 -15.72
CA ARG A 273 28.80 -10.05 -15.79
C ARG A 273 30.29 -9.98 -16.15
N ALA A 274 31.14 -10.75 -15.47
CA ALA A 274 32.57 -10.80 -15.78
C ALA A 274 32.83 -11.25 -17.21
N LEU A 275 32.17 -12.33 -17.67
CA LEU A 275 32.30 -12.82 -19.04
C LEU A 275 31.94 -11.75 -20.07
N LYS A 276 30.84 -11.02 -19.85
CA LYS A 276 30.44 -9.91 -20.70
C LYS A 276 31.48 -8.79 -20.74
N ASP A 277 32.05 -8.44 -19.60
CA ASP A 277 33.10 -7.41 -19.48
C ASP A 277 34.42 -7.85 -20.16
N HIS A 278 34.66 -9.17 -20.26
CA HIS A 278 35.75 -9.79 -21.03
C HIS A 278 35.37 -10.12 -22.49
N HIS A 279 34.24 -9.62 -22.99
CA HIS A 279 33.74 -9.86 -24.36
C HIS A 279 33.50 -11.34 -24.73
N LEU A 280 33.20 -12.18 -23.75
CA LEU A 280 32.81 -13.58 -23.92
C LEU A 280 31.30 -13.74 -23.79
N SER A 281 30.68 -14.47 -24.71
CA SER A 281 29.24 -14.71 -24.72
C SER A 281 28.86 -16.02 -24.03
N VAL A 282 27.65 -16.01 -23.44
CA VAL A 282 27.02 -17.17 -22.83
C VAL A 282 25.79 -17.50 -23.69
N PRO A 283 25.65 -18.72 -24.24
CA PRO A 283 26.47 -19.91 -23.98
C PRO A 283 27.64 -20.14 -24.95
N GLU A 284 27.84 -19.34 -26.01
CA GLU A 284 28.69 -19.74 -27.14
C GLU A 284 30.17 -19.90 -26.78
N ASN A 285 30.72 -19.09 -25.87
CA ASN A 285 32.08 -19.27 -25.38
C ASN A 285 32.14 -20.16 -24.15
N ILE A 286 31.16 -20.03 -23.26
CA ILE A 286 31.08 -20.79 -22.03
C ILE A 286 29.62 -20.90 -21.58
N ALA A 287 29.15 -22.13 -21.39
CA ALA A 287 27.82 -22.35 -20.85
C ALA A 287 27.81 -22.24 -19.32
N ILE A 288 26.71 -21.74 -18.76
CA ILE A 288 26.54 -21.67 -17.31
C ILE A 288 25.26 -22.41 -16.94
N VAL A 289 25.37 -23.30 -15.96
CA VAL A 289 24.24 -23.91 -15.26
C VAL A 289 24.35 -23.59 -13.77
N LEU A 290 23.22 -23.48 -13.08
CA LEU A 290 23.15 -23.17 -11.66
C LEU A 290 22.53 -24.33 -10.88
N ILE A 291 23.01 -24.55 -9.64
CA ILE A 291 22.51 -25.60 -8.74
C ILE A 291 21.29 -25.13 -7.95
N THR A 292 21.17 -23.82 -7.73
CA THR A 292 19.97 -23.20 -7.17
C THR A 292 19.34 -22.30 -8.22
N GLY A 293 18.01 -22.27 -8.25
CA GLY A 293 17.27 -21.19 -8.90
C GLY A 293 16.53 -20.41 -7.83
N GLU A 294 16.97 -19.19 -7.54
CA GLU A 294 16.02 -18.16 -7.17
C GLU A 294 14.99 -18.08 -8.32
N PRO A 295 13.70 -17.90 -8.04
CA PRO A 295 12.77 -17.52 -9.08
C PRO A 295 13.30 -16.22 -9.66
N MET A 296 13.93 -16.27 -10.84
CA MET A 296 14.17 -15.06 -11.62
C MET A 296 12.82 -14.35 -11.71
N LYS A 297 12.84 -13.02 -11.53
CA LYS A 297 11.61 -12.24 -11.71
C LYS A 297 11.01 -12.65 -13.06
N PRO A 298 9.77 -13.14 -13.08
CA PRO A 298 9.17 -13.59 -14.32
C PRO A 298 9.16 -12.42 -15.31
N THR A 299 9.41 -12.73 -16.57
CA THR A 299 9.28 -11.78 -17.68
C THR A 299 7.98 -12.05 -18.43
N MET A 300 7.68 -11.24 -19.43
CA MET A 300 6.59 -11.56 -20.37
C MET A 300 6.82 -12.93 -21.00
N MET A 301 8.06 -13.26 -21.40
CA MET A 301 8.38 -14.55 -21.99
C MET A 301 8.13 -15.72 -21.03
N THR A 302 8.38 -15.56 -19.73
CA THR A 302 8.02 -16.58 -18.74
C THR A 302 6.54 -16.95 -18.85
N TYR A 303 5.66 -15.95 -18.90
CA TYR A 303 4.22 -16.19 -18.98
C TYR A 303 3.75 -16.62 -20.36
N ILE A 304 4.36 -16.12 -21.45
CA ILE A 304 4.09 -16.58 -22.82
C ILE A 304 4.38 -18.09 -22.96
N HIS A 305 5.50 -18.57 -22.43
CA HIS A 305 5.83 -20.00 -22.46
C HIS A 305 4.89 -20.88 -21.61
N GLU A 306 4.17 -20.30 -20.64
CA GLU A 306 3.16 -20.99 -19.83
C GLU A 306 1.77 -21.03 -20.49
N GLU A 307 1.54 -20.26 -21.56
CA GLU A 307 0.22 -20.12 -22.19
C GLU A 307 -0.34 -21.45 -22.67
N GLN A 308 0.43 -22.21 -23.46
CA GLN A 308 -0.04 -23.49 -24.02
C GLN A 308 -0.49 -24.48 -22.93
N ALA A 309 0.34 -24.67 -21.89
CA ALA A 309 0.00 -25.56 -20.79
C ALA A 309 -1.23 -25.08 -20.01
N THR A 310 -1.35 -23.77 -19.77
CA THR A 310 -2.48 -23.16 -19.06
C THR A 310 -3.79 -23.34 -19.83
N LEU A 311 -3.78 -23.05 -21.14
CA LEU A 311 -4.96 -23.17 -22.00
C LEU A 311 -5.37 -24.63 -22.22
N SER A 312 -4.41 -25.57 -22.35
CA SER A 312 -4.71 -27.01 -22.41
C SER A 312 -5.33 -27.51 -21.11
N ALA A 313 -4.85 -27.05 -19.95
CA ALA A 313 -5.46 -27.39 -18.67
C ALA A 313 -6.90 -26.87 -18.57
N MET A 314 -7.14 -25.65 -19.05
CA MET A 314 -8.49 -25.04 -19.10
C MET A 314 -9.46 -25.87 -19.97
N LEU A 315 -9.03 -26.25 -21.17
CA LEU A 315 -9.84 -27.10 -22.08
C LEU A 315 -10.20 -28.44 -21.44
N SER A 316 -9.28 -29.06 -20.69
CA SER A 316 -9.55 -30.36 -20.07
C SER A 316 -10.51 -30.32 -18.88
N ARG A 317 -10.77 -29.13 -18.30
CA ARG A 317 -11.73 -28.93 -17.21
C ARG A 317 -13.13 -28.57 -17.67
N TYR A 318 -13.28 -28.13 -18.92
CA TYR A 318 -14.58 -27.83 -19.50
C TYR A 318 -15.52 -29.07 -19.44
N PRO A 319 -16.81 -28.92 -19.08
CA PRO A 319 -17.53 -27.69 -18.69
C PRO A 319 -17.66 -27.50 -17.16
N SER A 320 -16.90 -28.26 -16.36
CA SER A 320 -17.15 -28.45 -14.93
C SER A 320 -17.02 -27.19 -14.05
N ASP A 321 -16.34 -26.17 -14.57
CA ASP A 321 -16.01 -24.91 -13.91
C ASP A 321 -16.91 -23.73 -14.33
N LEU A 322 -17.85 -23.95 -15.26
CA LEU A 322 -18.76 -22.91 -15.77
C LEU A 322 -20.10 -22.88 -15.02
N PRO A 323 -20.65 -21.69 -14.72
CA PRO A 323 -21.92 -21.57 -14.01
C PRO A 323 -23.09 -21.99 -14.89
N VAL A 324 -24.18 -22.36 -14.23
CA VAL A 324 -25.44 -22.78 -14.85
C VAL A 324 -26.14 -21.57 -15.49
N LEU A 325 -25.75 -21.24 -16.72
CA LEU A 325 -26.31 -20.17 -17.55
C LEU A 325 -27.18 -20.73 -18.68
N GLY A 326 -28.18 -19.99 -19.13
CA GLY A 326 -29.09 -20.43 -20.18
C GLY A 326 -30.32 -19.54 -20.30
N GLY A 327 -30.62 -19.11 -21.52
CA GLY A 327 -31.76 -18.26 -21.87
C GLY A 327 -31.50 -16.75 -21.86
N GLN A 328 -30.32 -16.31 -21.41
CA GLN A 328 -29.89 -14.90 -21.47
C GLN A 328 -29.44 -14.55 -22.89
N LYS A 329 -30.00 -13.50 -23.50
CA LYS A 329 -29.75 -13.09 -24.88
C LYS A 329 -29.02 -11.75 -25.03
N GLU A 330 -29.07 -10.88 -24.03
CA GLU A 330 -28.54 -9.50 -24.12
C GLU A 330 -27.53 -9.28 -22.99
N TRP A 331 -26.26 -9.43 -23.33
CA TRP A 331 -25.15 -9.40 -22.39
C TRP A 331 -24.47 -8.03 -22.41
N LEU A 332 -24.20 -7.47 -21.23
CA LEU A 332 -23.35 -6.30 -21.07
C LEU A 332 -22.05 -6.74 -20.41
N VAL A 333 -20.92 -6.51 -21.08
CA VAL A 333 -19.58 -6.79 -20.54
C VAL A 333 -18.89 -5.50 -20.17
N LEU A 334 -18.49 -5.38 -18.90
CA LEU A 334 -17.80 -4.24 -18.32
C LEU A 334 -16.34 -4.62 -18.05
N ALA A 335 -15.43 -4.01 -18.78
CA ALA A 335 -14.01 -4.34 -18.72
C ALA A 335 -13.16 -3.14 -19.13
N THR A 336 -11.90 -3.09 -18.73
CA THR A 336 -10.96 -2.01 -19.11
C THR A 336 -9.58 -2.57 -19.44
N GLY A 337 -8.80 -1.84 -20.25
CA GLY A 337 -7.45 -2.23 -20.68
C GLY A 337 -7.40 -3.59 -21.39
N SER A 338 -6.42 -4.45 -21.03
CA SER A 338 -6.30 -5.79 -21.65
C SER A 338 -7.56 -6.64 -21.50
N SER A 339 -8.36 -6.47 -20.44
CA SER A 339 -9.61 -7.21 -20.26
C SER A 339 -10.66 -6.83 -21.31
N ILE A 340 -10.81 -5.55 -21.67
CA ILE A 340 -11.78 -5.16 -22.72
C ILE A 340 -11.33 -5.65 -24.10
N ASN A 341 -10.02 -5.64 -24.37
CA ASN A 341 -9.44 -6.13 -25.62
C ASN A 341 -9.63 -7.65 -25.78
N ALA A 342 -9.51 -8.42 -24.69
CA ALA A 342 -9.75 -9.86 -24.69
C ALA A 342 -11.23 -10.17 -25.03
N ILE A 343 -12.17 -9.42 -24.44
CA ILE A 343 -13.59 -9.59 -24.75
C ILE A 343 -13.90 -9.19 -26.19
N LYS A 344 -13.32 -8.10 -26.71
CA LYS A 344 -13.45 -7.74 -28.13
C LYS A 344 -12.93 -8.84 -29.06
N SER A 345 -11.86 -9.53 -28.68
CA SER A 345 -11.29 -10.65 -29.42
C SER A 345 -12.19 -11.89 -29.44
N ALA A 346 -12.94 -12.15 -28.37
CA ALA A 346 -13.81 -13.32 -28.24
C ALA A 346 -15.28 -13.04 -28.60
N LYS A 347 -15.72 -11.77 -28.60
CA LYS A 347 -17.12 -11.34 -28.77
C LYS A 347 -17.79 -11.99 -29.96
N TYR A 348 -17.22 -11.85 -31.16
CA TYR A 348 -17.86 -12.34 -32.37
C TYR A 348 -17.88 -13.86 -32.48
N TYR A 349 -16.93 -14.56 -31.84
CA TYR A 349 -17.00 -16.02 -31.72
C TYR A 349 -18.23 -16.43 -30.90
N VAL A 350 -18.44 -15.78 -29.75
CA VAL A 350 -19.57 -16.08 -28.87
C VAL A 350 -20.90 -15.68 -29.52
N GLU A 351 -21.03 -14.51 -30.15
CA GLU A 351 -22.26 -14.10 -30.83
C GLU A 351 -22.61 -14.96 -32.05
N LYS A 352 -21.60 -15.50 -32.74
CA LYS A 352 -21.82 -16.41 -33.88
C LYS A 352 -22.32 -17.77 -33.40
N LEU A 353 -21.77 -18.28 -32.29
CA LEU A 353 -22.02 -19.63 -31.80
C LEU A 353 -23.27 -19.70 -30.91
N ALA A 354 -23.43 -18.72 -30.02
CA ALA A 354 -24.57 -18.57 -29.13
C ALA A 354 -25.47 -17.43 -29.65
N ASP A 355 -26.79 -17.64 -29.61
CA ASP A 355 -27.79 -16.64 -30.00
C ASP A 355 -27.91 -15.52 -28.96
N VAL A 356 -26.82 -14.78 -28.79
CA VAL A 356 -26.62 -13.72 -27.81
C VAL A 356 -26.06 -12.48 -28.49
N ARG A 357 -26.40 -11.32 -27.95
CA ARG A 357 -25.83 -10.03 -28.32
C ARG A 357 -25.03 -9.50 -27.14
N ILE A 358 -23.83 -9.01 -27.41
CA ILE A 358 -22.86 -8.63 -26.39
C ILE A 358 -22.50 -7.14 -26.57
N ALA A 359 -22.96 -6.29 -25.67
CA ALA A 359 -22.42 -4.94 -25.52
C ALA A 359 -21.11 -5.00 -24.71
N VAL A 360 -20.07 -4.26 -25.12
CA VAL A 360 -18.78 -4.25 -24.44
C VAL A 360 -18.40 -2.80 -24.17
N GLU A 361 -18.39 -2.42 -22.88
CA GLU A 361 -18.29 -1.03 -22.46
C GLU A 361 -17.16 -0.81 -21.45
N GLU A 362 -16.54 0.36 -21.54
CA GLU A 362 -15.61 0.84 -20.52
C GLU A 362 -16.40 1.18 -19.24
N PRO A 363 -16.08 0.60 -18.09
CA PRO A 363 -16.93 0.67 -16.90
C PRO A 363 -17.09 2.07 -16.34
N PHE A 364 -16.03 2.89 -16.37
CA PHE A 364 -16.11 4.29 -15.95
C PHE A 364 -17.03 5.11 -16.87
N HIS A 365 -16.90 4.94 -18.18
CA HIS A 365 -17.76 5.65 -19.12
C HIS A 365 -19.22 5.22 -18.94
N PHE A 366 -19.45 3.91 -18.84
CA PHE A 366 -20.77 3.34 -18.66
C PHE A 366 -21.46 3.90 -17.40
N GLN A 367 -20.76 3.88 -16.26
CA GLN A 367 -21.31 4.33 -14.98
C GLN A 367 -21.76 5.80 -14.99
N HIS A 368 -21.06 6.67 -15.72
CA HIS A 368 -21.24 8.11 -15.62
C HIS A 368 -22.00 8.72 -16.80
N TYR A 369 -22.01 8.07 -17.97
CA TYR A 369 -22.51 8.68 -19.20
C TYR A 369 -23.53 7.81 -19.95
N GLU A 370 -23.46 6.49 -19.80
CA GLU A 370 -24.39 5.58 -20.48
C GLU A 370 -25.67 5.35 -19.70
N LYS A 371 -26.69 4.87 -20.42
CA LYS A 371 -27.96 4.43 -19.83
C LYS A 371 -28.00 2.92 -19.80
N PHE A 372 -28.44 2.35 -18.68
CA PHE A 372 -28.69 0.92 -18.60
C PHE A 372 -29.88 0.52 -19.50
N SER A 373 -29.72 -0.56 -20.27
CA SER A 373 -30.78 -1.12 -21.10
C SER A 373 -31.57 -2.15 -20.29
N GLU A 374 -32.88 -1.93 -20.14
CA GLU A 374 -33.78 -2.89 -19.45
C GLU A 374 -33.89 -4.24 -20.18
N ALA A 375 -33.42 -4.34 -21.43
CA ALA A 375 -33.33 -5.60 -22.16
C ALA A 375 -32.14 -6.46 -21.71
N THR A 376 -31.13 -5.88 -21.05
CA THR A 376 -29.92 -6.59 -20.60
C THR A 376 -30.28 -7.61 -19.52
N ASP A 377 -30.00 -8.88 -19.79
CA ASP A 377 -30.34 -10.01 -18.92
C ASP A 377 -29.13 -10.72 -18.31
N LEU A 378 -27.91 -10.32 -18.69
CA LEU A 378 -26.66 -10.70 -18.06
C LEU A 378 -25.64 -9.56 -18.07
N VAL A 379 -25.02 -9.29 -16.91
CA VAL A 379 -23.89 -8.36 -16.80
C VAL A 379 -22.64 -9.12 -16.40
N ILE A 380 -21.54 -8.93 -17.14
CA ILE A 380 -20.27 -9.62 -16.93
C ILE A 380 -19.18 -8.59 -16.63
N GLY A 381 -18.60 -8.63 -15.43
CA GLY A 381 -17.40 -7.86 -15.10
C GLY A 381 -16.15 -8.67 -15.37
N VAL A 382 -15.20 -8.09 -16.08
CA VAL A 382 -13.94 -8.78 -16.39
C VAL A 382 -12.78 -7.97 -15.83
N SER A 383 -12.03 -8.58 -14.91
CA SER A 383 -10.85 -7.98 -14.30
C SER A 383 -9.91 -9.09 -13.85
N GLN A 384 -8.76 -9.22 -14.50
CA GLN A 384 -7.76 -10.24 -14.14
C GLN A 384 -7.43 -10.20 -12.64
N SER A 385 -7.10 -9.02 -12.09
CA SER A 385 -6.82 -8.84 -10.66
C SER A 385 -8.06 -8.95 -9.76
N GLY A 386 -9.26 -8.75 -10.31
CA GLY A 386 -10.50 -8.58 -9.55
C GLY A 386 -10.58 -7.33 -8.67
N GLU A 387 -9.63 -6.39 -8.84
CA GLU A 387 -9.44 -5.19 -8.01
C GLU A 387 -9.68 -3.88 -8.80
N SER A 388 -10.14 -3.95 -10.06
CA SER A 388 -10.46 -2.75 -10.85
C SER A 388 -11.67 -2.02 -10.24
N THR A 389 -11.41 -0.87 -9.62
CA THR A 389 -12.43 -0.06 -8.93
C THR A 389 -13.52 0.42 -9.86
N SER A 390 -13.20 0.80 -11.11
CA SER A 390 -14.19 1.19 -12.11
C SER A 390 -15.15 0.04 -12.43
N THR A 391 -14.63 -1.18 -12.69
CA THR A 391 -15.46 -2.36 -12.98
C THR A 391 -16.33 -2.74 -11.79
N LEU A 392 -15.75 -2.70 -10.58
CA LEU A 392 -16.45 -3.01 -9.34
C LEU A 392 -17.61 -2.03 -9.09
N ASN A 393 -17.34 -0.73 -9.16
CA ASN A 393 -18.34 0.32 -8.92
C ASN A 393 -19.48 0.24 -9.92
N ALA A 394 -19.17 0.04 -11.21
CA ALA A 394 -20.20 -0.10 -12.25
C ALA A 394 -21.11 -1.30 -11.98
N ILE A 395 -20.55 -2.47 -11.63
CA ILE A 395 -21.34 -3.66 -11.28
C ILE A 395 -22.20 -3.42 -10.04
N GLN A 396 -21.64 -2.85 -8.98
CA GLN A 396 -22.37 -2.60 -7.74
C GLN A 396 -23.56 -1.66 -7.98
N ASN A 397 -23.35 -0.59 -8.75
CA ASN A 397 -24.41 0.37 -9.07
C ASN A 397 -25.54 -0.26 -9.89
N ILE A 398 -25.19 -1.06 -10.91
CA ILE A 398 -26.18 -1.78 -11.71
C ILE A 398 -26.97 -2.74 -10.82
N ARG A 399 -26.29 -3.52 -9.97
CA ARG A 399 -26.94 -4.51 -9.10
C ARG A 399 -27.86 -3.88 -8.05
N GLN A 400 -27.52 -2.68 -7.58
CA GLN A 400 -28.38 -1.93 -6.65
C GLN A 400 -29.63 -1.36 -7.34
N SER A 401 -29.53 -1.05 -8.64
CA SER A 401 -30.57 -0.33 -9.38
C SER A 401 -31.45 -1.24 -10.24
N HIS A 402 -30.94 -2.38 -10.67
CA HIS A 402 -31.60 -3.28 -11.61
C HIS A 402 -31.49 -4.75 -11.16
N PRO A 403 -32.58 -5.53 -11.25
CA PRO A 403 -32.58 -6.96 -10.94
C PRO A 403 -32.02 -7.77 -12.12
N VAL A 404 -30.70 -7.70 -12.34
CA VAL A 404 -30.00 -8.42 -13.42
C VAL A 404 -28.99 -9.43 -12.87
N LYS A 405 -28.81 -10.56 -13.56
CA LYS A 405 -27.78 -11.54 -13.19
C LYS A 405 -26.39 -10.97 -13.45
N THR A 406 -25.49 -11.17 -12.49
CA THR A 406 -24.13 -10.67 -12.56
C THR A 406 -23.11 -11.81 -12.51
N LEU A 407 -22.08 -11.70 -13.35
CA LEU A 407 -20.97 -12.65 -13.43
C LEU A 407 -19.64 -11.90 -13.37
N GLY A 408 -18.67 -12.44 -12.64
CA GLY A 408 -17.31 -11.89 -12.57
C GLY A 408 -16.31 -12.87 -13.16
N MET A 409 -15.45 -12.42 -14.07
CA MET A 409 -14.35 -13.20 -14.63
C MET A 409 -13.02 -12.63 -14.13
N THR A 410 -12.27 -13.42 -13.35
CA THR A 410 -11.05 -12.98 -12.66
C THR A 410 -10.12 -14.15 -12.34
N SER A 411 -8.81 -13.91 -12.17
CA SER A 411 -7.89 -14.94 -11.66
C SER A 411 -7.87 -15.04 -10.14
N LYS A 412 -8.47 -14.06 -9.46
CA LYS A 412 -8.55 -14.00 -7.99
C LYS A 412 -9.99 -14.21 -7.55
N THR A 413 -10.38 -15.47 -7.32
CA THR A 413 -11.73 -15.85 -6.87
C THR A 413 -12.10 -15.31 -5.46
N GLY A 414 -11.13 -14.80 -4.70
CA GLY A 414 -11.34 -14.12 -3.43
C GLY A 414 -11.38 -12.58 -3.51
N SER A 415 -11.33 -11.99 -4.71
CA SER A 415 -11.27 -10.53 -4.94
C SER A 415 -12.57 -9.80 -4.62
N GLU A 416 -12.55 -8.47 -4.68
CA GLU A 416 -13.74 -7.63 -4.47
C GLU A 416 -14.78 -7.83 -5.57
N LEU A 417 -14.34 -7.91 -6.84
CA LEU A 417 -15.23 -8.25 -7.95
C LEU A 417 -15.93 -9.59 -7.72
N ALA A 418 -15.17 -10.61 -7.29
CA ALA A 418 -15.71 -11.95 -7.03
C ALA A 418 -16.80 -11.96 -5.94
N ARG A 419 -16.73 -11.04 -4.97
CA ARG A 419 -17.75 -10.88 -3.92
C ARG A 419 -18.95 -10.04 -4.36
N ALA A 420 -18.78 -9.20 -5.38
CA ALA A 420 -19.80 -8.27 -5.84
C ALA A 420 -20.80 -8.87 -6.84
N VAL A 421 -20.48 -10.03 -7.42
CA VAL A 421 -21.26 -10.71 -8.47
C VAL A 421 -21.99 -11.96 -7.94
N ASP A 422 -22.96 -12.48 -8.69
CA ASP A 422 -23.71 -13.69 -8.32
C ASP A 422 -22.92 -14.98 -8.60
N HIS A 423 -22.13 -14.98 -9.68
CA HIS A 423 -21.26 -16.10 -10.05
C HIS A 423 -19.87 -15.63 -10.46
N VAL A 424 -18.86 -16.43 -10.15
CA VAL A 424 -17.47 -16.15 -10.48
C VAL A 424 -16.95 -17.23 -11.41
N ILE A 425 -16.35 -16.81 -12.52
CA ILE A 425 -15.56 -17.66 -13.41
C ILE A 425 -14.09 -17.37 -13.12
N ASP A 426 -13.37 -18.39 -12.67
CA ASP A 426 -11.91 -18.35 -12.58
C ASP A 426 -11.32 -18.46 -13.99
N ILE A 427 -10.39 -17.58 -14.37
CA ILE A 427 -9.64 -17.70 -15.63
C ILE A 427 -8.43 -18.65 -15.51
N GLU A 428 -8.19 -19.22 -14.33
CA GLU A 428 -7.29 -20.37 -14.07
C GLU A 428 -5.81 -20.16 -14.42
N ILE A 429 -5.35 -18.91 -14.46
CA ILE A 429 -3.96 -18.58 -14.82
C ILE A 429 -2.97 -18.66 -13.65
N GLY A 430 -3.47 -18.84 -12.43
CA GLY A 430 -2.69 -18.64 -11.21
C GLY A 430 -2.28 -17.18 -11.02
N GLU A 431 -1.05 -16.94 -10.57
CA GLU A 431 -0.53 -15.60 -10.35
C GLU A 431 0.35 -15.12 -11.51
N GLU A 432 0.01 -13.97 -12.08
CA GLU A 432 0.82 -13.27 -13.08
C GLU A 432 1.35 -11.96 -12.47
N ARG A 433 2.67 -11.88 -12.25
CA ARG A 433 3.34 -10.80 -11.50
C ARG A 433 3.96 -9.73 -12.39
N VAL A 434 3.89 -9.90 -13.71
CA VAL A 434 4.34 -8.91 -14.69
C VAL A 434 3.14 -8.03 -15.04
N GLY A 435 3.31 -6.71 -14.92
CA GLY A 435 2.22 -5.76 -15.20
C GLY A 435 1.78 -5.77 -16.67
N TYR A 436 2.71 -6.09 -17.57
CA TYR A 436 2.46 -6.27 -19.01
C TYR A 436 1.88 -7.67 -19.27
N VAL A 437 0.62 -7.87 -18.90
CA VAL A 437 -0.06 -9.17 -18.95
C VAL A 437 -0.05 -9.81 -20.34
N THR A 438 0.21 -11.13 -20.41
CA THR A 438 0.17 -11.94 -21.63
C THR A 438 -0.70 -13.18 -21.45
N LYS A 439 -0.36 -14.03 -20.47
CA LYS A 439 -1.07 -15.29 -20.17
C LYS A 439 -2.51 -15.02 -19.74
N GLY A 440 -2.72 -14.01 -18.89
CA GLY A 440 -4.06 -13.59 -18.48
C GLY A 440 -4.96 -13.14 -19.63
N TYR A 441 -4.39 -12.54 -20.68
CA TYR A 441 -5.12 -12.10 -21.85
C TYR A 441 -5.67 -13.29 -22.65
N VAL A 442 -4.80 -14.22 -23.06
CA VAL A 442 -5.21 -15.40 -23.87
C VAL A 442 -6.14 -16.33 -23.09
N ALA A 443 -5.94 -16.45 -21.77
CA ALA A 443 -6.83 -17.22 -20.90
C ALA A 443 -8.22 -16.61 -20.78
N THR A 444 -8.32 -15.28 -20.73
CA THR A 444 -9.61 -14.56 -20.72
C THR A 444 -10.36 -14.79 -22.04
N ILE A 445 -9.66 -14.73 -23.18
CA ILE A 445 -10.24 -15.05 -24.51
C ILE A 445 -10.81 -16.47 -24.49
N LEU A 446 -9.98 -17.46 -24.17
CA LEU A 446 -10.39 -18.87 -24.20
C LEU A 446 -11.56 -19.13 -23.25
N LYS A 447 -11.49 -18.60 -22.02
CA LYS A 447 -12.56 -18.79 -21.03
C LYS A 447 -13.89 -18.20 -21.50
N PHE A 448 -13.85 -17.04 -22.16
CA PHE A 448 -15.06 -16.42 -22.73
C PHE A 448 -15.58 -17.20 -23.95
N MET A 449 -14.70 -17.74 -24.80
CA MET A 449 -15.09 -18.64 -25.90
C MET A 449 -15.73 -19.92 -25.37
N LEU A 450 -15.16 -20.56 -24.34
CA LEU A 450 -15.72 -21.74 -23.69
C LEU A 450 -17.08 -21.47 -23.06
N LEU A 451 -17.26 -20.28 -22.46
CA LEU A 451 -18.58 -19.85 -22.00
C LEU A 451 -19.59 -19.77 -23.15
N GLY A 452 -19.18 -19.28 -24.32
CA GLY A 452 -20.00 -19.29 -25.54
C GLY A 452 -20.39 -20.69 -26.00
N VAL A 453 -19.44 -21.62 -26.05
CA VAL A 453 -19.70 -23.05 -26.38
C VAL A 453 -20.71 -23.64 -25.40
N PHE A 454 -20.51 -23.42 -24.11
CA PHE A 454 -21.40 -23.92 -23.05
C PHE A 454 -22.82 -23.39 -23.20
N VAL A 455 -22.98 -22.08 -23.41
CA VAL A 455 -24.30 -21.45 -23.58
C VAL A 455 -24.97 -21.92 -24.87
N ALA A 456 -24.23 -22.06 -25.97
CA ALA A 456 -24.76 -22.57 -27.24
C ALA A 456 -25.27 -24.01 -27.09
N ARG A 457 -24.50 -24.89 -26.44
CA ARG A 457 -24.89 -26.28 -26.19
C ARG A 457 -26.15 -26.36 -25.34
N ARG A 458 -26.21 -25.54 -24.29
CA ARG A 458 -27.29 -25.54 -23.30
C ARG A 458 -28.58 -24.90 -23.81
N SER A 459 -28.48 -23.92 -24.70
CA SER A 459 -29.62 -23.32 -25.40
C SER A 459 -30.13 -24.18 -26.57
N GLY A 460 -29.46 -25.29 -26.87
CA GLY A 460 -29.82 -26.19 -27.98
C GLY A 460 -29.47 -25.63 -29.36
N LYS A 461 -28.63 -24.60 -29.43
CA LYS A 461 -28.14 -24.02 -30.70
C LYS A 461 -27.11 -24.92 -31.37
N ILE A 462 -26.33 -25.65 -30.56
CA ILE A 462 -25.45 -26.71 -31.02
C ILE A 462 -25.75 -28.02 -30.30
N ASP A 463 -25.51 -29.13 -30.99
CA ASP A 463 -25.55 -30.47 -30.40
C ASP A 463 -24.19 -30.88 -29.80
N ALA A 464 -24.11 -32.11 -29.29
CA ALA A 464 -22.90 -32.62 -28.64
C ALA A 464 -21.75 -32.89 -29.63
N GLU A 465 -22.06 -33.18 -30.90
CA GLU A 465 -21.05 -33.42 -31.93
C GLU A 465 -20.41 -32.09 -32.36
N GLN A 466 -21.25 -31.06 -32.54
CA GLN A 466 -20.83 -29.70 -32.82
C GLN A 466 -20.04 -29.08 -31.66
N GLU A 467 -20.45 -29.32 -30.41
CA GLU A 467 -19.68 -28.94 -29.22
C GLU A 467 -18.28 -29.57 -29.23
N ALA A 468 -18.18 -30.89 -29.47
CA ALA A 468 -16.90 -31.58 -29.56
C ALA A 468 -16.02 -31.05 -30.72
N ALA A 469 -16.63 -30.71 -31.86
CA ALA A 469 -15.93 -30.13 -33.00
C ALA A 469 -15.36 -28.74 -32.68
N GLU A 470 -16.10 -27.88 -31.98
CA GLU A 470 -15.63 -26.57 -31.54
C GLU A 470 -14.48 -26.68 -30.54
N LEU A 471 -14.60 -27.57 -29.54
CA LEU A 471 -13.51 -27.84 -28.59
C LEU A 471 -12.24 -28.35 -29.28
N THR A 472 -12.39 -29.18 -30.32
CA THR A 472 -11.26 -29.68 -31.13
C THR A 472 -10.55 -28.56 -31.88
N LYS A 473 -11.29 -27.57 -32.42
CA LYS A 473 -10.69 -26.40 -33.09
C LYS A 473 -9.94 -25.51 -32.10
N LEU A 474 -10.51 -25.28 -30.90
CA LEU A 474 -9.85 -24.51 -29.84
C LEU A 474 -8.57 -25.22 -29.38
N ASP A 475 -8.60 -26.53 -29.18
CA ASP A 475 -7.43 -27.34 -28.82
C ASP A 475 -6.35 -27.32 -29.93
N ALA A 476 -6.75 -27.37 -31.21
CA ALA A 476 -5.83 -27.22 -32.33
C ALA A 476 -5.13 -25.85 -32.33
N ALA A 477 -5.84 -24.77 -32.01
CA ALA A 477 -5.23 -23.45 -31.85
C ALA A 477 -4.21 -23.44 -30.69
N VAL A 478 -4.59 -23.96 -29.52
CA VAL A 478 -3.71 -24.04 -28.35
C VAL A 478 -2.44 -24.86 -28.62
N LYS A 479 -2.56 -25.97 -29.35
CA LYS A 479 -1.41 -26.81 -29.73
C LYS A 479 -0.44 -26.15 -30.72
N ALA A 480 -0.89 -25.12 -31.46
CA ALA A 480 -0.03 -24.40 -32.40
C ALA A 480 0.92 -23.39 -31.72
N ILE A 481 0.64 -23.02 -30.46
CA ILE A 481 1.37 -21.96 -29.73
C ILE A 481 2.90 -22.13 -29.74
N PRO A 482 3.49 -23.32 -29.45
CA PRO A 482 4.94 -23.47 -29.43
C PRO A 482 5.58 -23.19 -30.80
N GLY A 483 4.91 -23.56 -31.89
CA GLY A 483 5.36 -23.27 -33.25
C GLY A 483 5.29 -21.77 -33.56
N ILE A 484 4.24 -21.09 -33.12
CA ILE A 484 4.06 -19.65 -33.28
C ILE A 484 5.16 -18.88 -32.52
N ILE A 485 5.50 -19.32 -31.31
CA ILE A 485 6.62 -18.74 -30.54
C ILE A 485 7.91 -18.87 -31.35
N ALA A 486 8.24 -20.08 -31.80
CA ALA A 486 9.47 -20.33 -32.56
C ALA A 486 9.54 -19.51 -33.86
N ASP A 487 8.46 -19.47 -34.64
CA ASP A 487 8.39 -18.70 -35.89
C ASP A 487 8.50 -17.18 -35.62
N THR A 488 7.96 -16.69 -34.49
CA THR A 488 8.07 -15.28 -34.10
C THR A 488 9.49 -14.90 -33.69
N GLU A 489 10.21 -15.77 -32.98
CA GLU A 489 11.62 -15.54 -32.63
C GLU A 489 12.49 -15.39 -33.89
N VAL A 490 12.28 -16.26 -34.88
CA VAL A 490 12.97 -16.18 -36.17
C VAL A 490 12.62 -14.89 -36.91
N PHE A 491 11.34 -14.53 -36.93
CA PHE A 491 10.87 -13.29 -37.55
C PHE A 491 11.46 -12.04 -36.89
N PHE A 492 11.48 -11.99 -35.55
CA PHE A 492 12.06 -10.88 -34.80
C PHE A 492 13.55 -10.77 -35.08
N THR A 493 14.31 -11.87 -34.97
CA THR A 493 15.76 -11.88 -35.22
C THR A 493 16.09 -11.31 -36.60
N LYS A 494 15.29 -11.66 -37.61
CA LYS A 494 15.46 -11.17 -38.99
C LYS A 494 15.21 -9.68 -39.13
N TRP A 495 14.19 -9.14 -38.46
CA TRP A 495 13.73 -7.75 -38.62
C TRP A 495 14.05 -6.85 -37.43
N GLN A 496 14.88 -7.32 -36.48
CA GLN A 496 15.19 -6.65 -35.22
C GLN A 496 15.64 -5.20 -35.44
N ALA A 497 16.56 -4.96 -36.36
CA ALA A 497 17.09 -3.62 -36.63
C ALA A 497 15.99 -2.65 -37.10
N GLU A 498 15.11 -3.10 -38.00
CA GLU A 498 14.02 -2.28 -38.52
C GLU A 498 12.96 -1.98 -37.46
N LEU A 499 12.62 -2.98 -36.64
CA LEU A 499 11.61 -2.89 -35.59
C LEU A 499 12.12 -2.06 -34.40
N ALA A 500 13.37 -2.26 -33.95
CA ALA A 500 13.97 -1.52 -32.84
C ALA A 500 14.18 -0.04 -33.18
N ALA A 501 14.44 0.30 -34.45
CA ALA A 501 14.58 1.69 -34.89
C ALA A 501 13.24 2.45 -35.03
N SER A 502 12.10 1.75 -34.90
CA SER A 502 10.77 2.33 -35.16
C SER A 502 10.44 3.50 -34.22
N PRO A 503 10.05 4.67 -34.75
CA PRO A 503 9.49 5.76 -33.96
C PRO A 503 7.99 5.61 -33.73
N ARG A 504 7.31 4.73 -34.49
CA ARG A 504 5.86 4.61 -34.50
C ARG A 504 5.39 3.27 -35.08
N PHE A 505 4.39 2.66 -34.44
CA PHE A 505 3.74 1.44 -34.92
C PHE A 505 2.25 1.63 -35.22
N THR A 506 1.74 0.97 -36.26
CA THR A 506 0.30 0.72 -36.45
C THR A 506 0.05 -0.76 -36.71
N SER A 507 -1.02 -1.31 -36.16
CA SER A 507 -1.61 -2.57 -36.60
C SER A 507 -3.00 -2.32 -37.20
N ILE A 508 -3.30 -3.02 -38.29
CA ILE A 508 -4.56 -2.93 -39.03
C ILE A 508 -5.17 -4.32 -39.10
N GLY A 509 -6.44 -4.39 -38.73
CA GLY A 509 -7.23 -5.62 -38.77
C GLY A 509 -8.72 -5.29 -38.84
N TYR A 510 -9.55 -6.31 -39.01
CA TYR A 510 -11.00 -6.17 -39.13
C TYR A 510 -11.71 -7.28 -38.35
N GLY A 511 -13.01 -7.08 -38.10
CA GLY A 511 -13.86 -8.08 -37.47
C GLY A 511 -13.30 -8.58 -36.12
N PRO A 512 -13.17 -9.90 -35.90
CA PRO A 512 -12.62 -10.46 -34.66
C PRO A 512 -11.20 -10.00 -34.32
N SER A 513 -10.38 -9.65 -35.31
CA SER A 513 -9.00 -9.20 -35.08
C SER A 513 -8.90 -7.78 -34.52
N VAL A 514 -10.01 -7.03 -34.40
CA VAL A 514 -10.01 -5.70 -33.77
C VAL A 514 -9.58 -5.76 -32.30
N GLY A 515 -9.92 -6.83 -31.59
CA GLY A 515 -9.40 -7.04 -30.22
C GLY A 515 -7.88 -7.24 -30.19
N VAL A 516 -7.33 -7.98 -31.17
CA VAL A 516 -5.89 -8.24 -31.29
C VAL A 516 -5.09 -6.97 -31.55
N ILE A 517 -5.53 -6.12 -32.49
CA ILE A 517 -4.84 -4.86 -32.79
C ILE A 517 -4.89 -3.88 -31.61
N LYS A 518 -5.97 -3.89 -30.84
CA LYS A 518 -6.10 -3.06 -29.62
C LYS A 518 -5.24 -3.58 -28.48
N GLU A 519 -5.03 -4.89 -28.38
CA GLU A 519 -4.08 -5.45 -27.43
C GLU A 519 -2.63 -5.18 -27.83
N MET A 520 -2.32 -5.26 -29.12
CA MET A 520 -1.02 -4.82 -29.64
C MET A 520 -0.77 -3.35 -29.27
N GLU A 521 -1.73 -2.45 -29.52
CA GLU A 521 -1.67 -1.04 -29.15
C GLU A 521 -1.30 -0.86 -27.67
N THR A 522 -2.01 -1.59 -26.80
CA THR A 522 -1.81 -1.55 -25.35
C THR A 522 -0.40 -2.05 -24.97
N LYS A 523 0.00 -3.24 -25.43
CA LYS A 523 1.31 -3.83 -25.06
C LYS A 523 2.48 -3.03 -25.61
N PHE A 524 2.41 -2.57 -26.86
CA PHE A 524 3.48 -1.80 -27.46
C PHE A 524 3.64 -0.44 -26.78
N ALA A 525 2.54 0.21 -26.40
CA ALA A 525 2.59 1.46 -25.63
C ALA A 525 3.21 1.25 -24.24
N GLU A 526 2.86 0.16 -23.54
CA GLU A 526 3.38 -0.17 -22.22
C GLU A 526 4.88 -0.53 -22.22
N THR A 527 5.33 -1.33 -23.22
CA THR A 527 6.66 -1.94 -23.21
C THR A 527 7.66 -1.20 -24.09
N ILE A 528 7.31 -0.95 -25.35
CA ILE A 528 8.18 -0.31 -26.35
C ILE A 528 8.23 1.20 -26.11
N ARG A 529 7.14 1.78 -25.60
CA ARG A 529 7.03 3.18 -25.17
C ARG A 529 7.21 4.17 -26.33
N VAL A 530 6.69 3.79 -27.50
CA VAL A 530 6.57 4.66 -28.67
C VAL A 530 5.09 4.72 -29.08
N PRO A 531 4.67 5.78 -29.79
CA PRO A 531 3.31 5.87 -30.33
C PRO A 531 2.96 4.60 -31.11
N SER A 532 1.93 3.90 -30.62
CA SER A 532 1.47 2.61 -31.14
C SER A 532 -0.04 2.68 -31.25
N GLN A 533 -0.61 2.20 -32.35
CA GLN A 533 -2.05 2.27 -32.61
C GLN A 533 -2.57 0.99 -33.26
N GLY A 534 -3.71 0.51 -32.81
CA GLY A 534 -4.51 -0.52 -33.46
C GLY A 534 -5.72 0.12 -34.09
N VAL A 535 -5.81 0.08 -35.42
CA VAL A 535 -6.88 0.77 -36.16
C VAL A 535 -7.67 -0.23 -36.98
N GLU A 536 -9.00 -0.21 -36.82
CA GLU A 536 -9.88 -1.02 -37.66
C GLU A 536 -9.71 -0.62 -39.14
N LEU A 537 -9.73 -1.60 -40.03
CA LEU A 537 -9.40 -1.45 -41.45
C LEU A 537 -10.12 -0.29 -42.13
N GLU A 538 -11.43 -0.19 -42.01
CA GLU A 538 -12.20 0.88 -42.66
C GLU A 538 -11.93 2.21 -41.94
N ALA A 539 -11.88 2.22 -40.61
CA ALA A 539 -11.55 3.42 -39.84
C ALA A 539 -10.20 4.04 -40.23
N PHE A 540 -9.21 3.21 -40.60
CA PHE A 540 -7.90 3.68 -41.07
C PHE A 540 -8.01 4.52 -42.36
N MET A 541 -8.96 4.18 -43.23
CA MET A 541 -9.20 4.90 -44.49
C MET A 541 -9.87 6.27 -44.28
N HIS A 542 -10.34 6.57 -43.07
CA HIS A 542 -11.06 7.80 -42.73
C HIS A 542 -10.22 8.82 -41.95
N GLY A 543 -8.91 8.85 -42.20
CA GLY A 543 -8.01 9.86 -41.63
C GLY A 543 -6.61 9.35 -41.33
N PRO A 544 -6.45 8.22 -40.60
CA PRO A 544 -5.14 7.71 -40.21
C PRO A 544 -4.13 7.50 -41.35
N TYR A 545 -4.59 7.19 -42.57
CA TYR A 545 -3.71 7.06 -43.74
C TYR A 545 -2.91 8.34 -44.06
N PHE A 546 -3.41 9.54 -43.70
CA PHE A 546 -2.68 10.80 -43.91
C PHE A 546 -1.43 10.93 -43.03
N GLU A 547 -1.32 10.13 -41.97
CA GLU A 547 -0.17 10.15 -41.06
C GLU A 547 1.01 9.31 -41.58
N VAL A 548 0.76 8.43 -42.55
CA VAL A 548 1.76 7.47 -43.04
C VAL A 548 2.94 8.18 -43.67
N ASN A 549 4.14 7.73 -43.31
CA ASN A 549 5.41 8.25 -43.82
C ASN A 549 6.47 7.14 -43.86
N GLY A 550 7.61 7.42 -44.49
CA GLY A 550 8.68 6.44 -44.70
C GLY A 550 9.30 5.84 -43.43
N ASN A 551 9.01 6.35 -42.23
CA ASN A 551 9.48 5.79 -40.96
C ASN A 551 8.41 4.98 -40.22
N HIS A 552 7.20 4.84 -40.76
CA HIS A 552 6.08 4.19 -40.09
C HIS A 552 6.16 2.67 -40.24
N ARG A 553 6.20 1.93 -39.13
CA ARG A 553 6.13 0.45 -39.12
C ARG A 553 4.67 0.01 -39.02
N MET A 554 4.20 -0.77 -39.99
CA MET A 554 2.81 -1.16 -40.11
C MET A 554 2.66 -2.67 -40.13
N PHE A 555 1.74 -3.21 -39.33
CA PHE A 555 1.38 -4.62 -39.28
C PHE A 555 -0.04 -4.82 -39.83
N PHE A 556 -0.21 -5.71 -40.80
CA PHE A 556 -1.52 -6.11 -41.31
C PHE A 556 -1.87 -7.51 -40.80
N ILE A 557 -3.07 -7.69 -40.25
CA ILE A 557 -3.56 -9.00 -39.82
C ILE A 557 -4.41 -9.61 -40.95
N ASP A 558 -3.83 -10.54 -41.71
CA ASP A 558 -4.49 -11.24 -42.81
C ASP A 558 -5.18 -12.52 -42.33
N THR A 559 -6.51 -12.48 -42.20
CA THR A 559 -7.36 -13.62 -41.85
C THR A 559 -8.35 -13.93 -42.98
N PRO A 560 -8.81 -15.19 -43.13
CA PRO A 560 -9.88 -15.51 -44.07
C PRO A 560 -11.20 -14.88 -43.61
N GLY A 561 -11.62 -13.77 -44.24
CA GLY A 561 -12.83 -13.04 -43.85
C GLY A 561 -13.33 -12.06 -44.92
N VAL A 562 -14.49 -11.45 -44.65
CA VAL A 562 -15.24 -10.63 -45.64
C VAL A 562 -14.48 -9.39 -46.13
N ALA A 563 -13.57 -8.85 -45.32
CA ALA A 563 -12.82 -7.63 -45.63
C ALA A 563 -11.38 -7.91 -46.09
N ARG A 564 -11.02 -9.19 -46.30
CA ARG A 564 -9.66 -9.59 -46.66
C ARG A 564 -9.14 -8.92 -47.93
N GLU A 565 -9.97 -8.86 -48.99
CA GLU A 565 -9.57 -8.22 -50.24
C GLU A 565 -9.22 -6.74 -50.05
N ARG A 566 -10.01 -6.01 -49.24
CA ARG A 566 -9.73 -4.62 -48.90
C ARG A 566 -8.45 -4.45 -48.09
N LEU A 567 -8.19 -5.35 -47.13
CA LEU A 567 -6.94 -5.37 -46.38
C LEU A 567 -5.73 -5.50 -47.33
N LEU A 568 -5.81 -6.41 -48.29
CA LEU A 568 -4.74 -6.62 -49.27
C LEU A 568 -4.55 -5.40 -50.18
N LEU A 569 -5.64 -4.75 -50.62
CA LEU A 569 -5.58 -3.52 -51.40
C LEU A 569 -4.93 -2.37 -50.61
N LEU A 570 -5.32 -2.20 -49.34
CA LEU A 570 -4.73 -1.19 -48.47
C LEU A 570 -3.25 -1.47 -48.22
N LYS A 571 -2.89 -2.73 -47.89
CA LYS A 571 -1.48 -3.15 -47.74
C LYS A 571 -0.66 -2.78 -48.97
N ALA A 572 -1.15 -3.12 -50.17
CA ALA A 572 -0.47 -2.80 -51.43
C ALA A 572 -0.37 -1.29 -51.70
N TYR A 573 -1.30 -0.49 -51.19
CA TYR A 573 -1.24 0.97 -51.26
C TYR A 573 -0.16 1.52 -50.33
N GLU A 574 -0.16 1.11 -49.06
CA GLU A 574 0.77 1.63 -48.05
C GLU A 574 2.23 1.23 -48.28
N GLN A 575 2.46 0.08 -48.92
CA GLN A 575 3.79 -0.37 -49.35
C GLN A 575 4.50 0.61 -50.31
N LYS A 576 3.77 1.56 -50.90
CA LYS A 576 4.35 2.62 -51.75
C LYS A 576 4.96 3.76 -50.95
N TYR A 577 4.58 3.92 -49.68
CA TYR A 577 4.94 5.06 -48.84
C TYR A 577 5.85 4.68 -47.67
N THR A 578 5.89 3.40 -47.29
CA THR A 578 6.82 2.88 -46.29
C THR A 578 7.30 1.47 -46.67
N ASP A 579 8.60 1.23 -46.53
CA ASP A 579 9.20 -0.10 -46.74
C ASP A 579 8.92 -1.04 -45.56
N TYR A 580 8.45 -0.50 -44.43
CA TYR A 580 8.28 -1.21 -43.17
C TYR A 580 6.87 -1.77 -42.99
N VAL A 581 6.39 -2.51 -44.00
CA VAL A 581 5.10 -3.20 -43.97
C VAL A 581 5.30 -4.68 -43.68
N TYR A 582 4.72 -5.14 -42.57
CA TYR A 582 4.74 -6.51 -42.10
C TYR A 582 3.34 -7.11 -42.10
N THR A 583 3.23 -8.43 -42.13
CA THR A 583 1.94 -9.13 -42.09
C THR A 583 1.98 -10.26 -41.08
N ILE A 584 0.93 -10.40 -40.28
CA ILE A 584 0.65 -11.63 -39.54
C ILE A 584 -0.51 -12.30 -40.24
N LYS A 585 -0.28 -13.49 -40.79
CA LYS A 585 -1.25 -14.17 -41.65
C LYS A 585 -1.64 -15.51 -41.06
N LEU A 586 -2.94 -15.81 -41.07
CA LEU A 586 -3.42 -17.16 -40.79
C LEU A 586 -3.28 -18.05 -42.04
N GLY A 587 -2.49 -19.12 -41.93
CA GLY A 587 -2.14 -20.00 -43.05
C GLY A 587 -0.72 -19.76 -43.58
N GLU A 588 -0.38 -20.45 -44.67
CA GLU A 588 0.97 -20.42 -45.24
C GLU A 588 1.24 -19.16 -46.08
N ASP A 589 2.49 -18.73 -46.08
CA ASP A 589 3.01 -17.61 -46.89
C ASP A 589 4.52 -17.75 -47.09
N ASN A 590 5.03 -17.19 -48.18
CA ASN A 590 6.46 -17.22 -48.55
C ASN A 590 7.10 -15.82 -48.52
N ASP A 591 6.33 -14.75 -48.31
CA ASP A 591 6.84 -13.39 -48.17
C ASP A 591 7.69 -13.28 -46.90
N PRO A 592 8.96 -12.86 -47.00
CA PRO A 592 9.86 -12.75 -45.85
C PRO A 592 9.40 -11.74 -44.78
N ARG A 593 8.49 -10.81 -45.11
CA ARG A 593 7.86 -9.86 -44.17
C ARG A 593 6.50 -10.34 -43.65
N THR A 594 6.10 -11.56 -43.99
CA THR A 594 4.92 -12.21 -43.43
C THR A 594 5.32 -13.24 -42.38
N LEU A 595 4.77 -13.08 -41.17
CA LEU A 595 4.74 -14.12 -40.15
C LEU A 595 3.52 -15.02 -40.40
N ALA A 596 3.78 -16.22 -40.92
CA ALA A 596 2.74 -17.22 -41.17
C ALA A 596 2.38 -17.97 -39.88
N VAL A 597 1.12 -17.90 -39.47
CA VAL A 597 0.55 -18.62 -38.33
C VAL A 597 -0.13 -19.88 -38.84
N LYS A 598 0.55 -21.02 -38.69
CA LYS A 598 0.13 -22.32 -39.22
C LYS A 598 -0.88 -23.01 -38.29
N ALA A 599 -2.14 -22.57 -38.36
CA ALA A 599 -3.26 -23.19 -37.65
C ALA A 599 -4.48 -23.29 -38.57
N ASN A 600 -5.14 -24.45 -38.57
CA ASN A 600 -6.36 -24.67 -39.36
C ASN A 600 -7.60 -24.26 -38.55
N ILE A 601 -7.81 -22.96 -38.42
CA ILE A 601 -8.93 -22.36 -37.67
C ILE A 601 -9.57 -21.23 -38.49
N ASP A 602 -10.77 -20.81 -38.10
CA ASP A 602 -11.46 -19.68 -38.76
C ASP A 602 -11.07 -18.33 -38.13
N GLU A 603 -11.52 -17.23 -38.76
CA GLU A 603 -11.23 -15.86 -38.27
C GLU A 603 -11.79 -15.56 -36.88
N PHE A 604 -12.77 -16.34 -36.39
CA PHE A 604 -13.41 -16.11 -35.09
C PHE A 604 -12.60 -16.72 -33.95
N ILE A 605 -11.91 -17.84 -34.19
CA ILE A 605 -10.99 -18.45 -33.23
C ILE A 605 -9.59 -17.81 -33.30
N ALA A 606 -9.17 -17.33 -34.48
CA ALA A 606 -7.84 -16.79 -34.73
C ALA A 606 -7.33 -15.78 -33.67
N PRO A 607 -8.14 -14.85 -33.12
CA PRO A 607 -7.68 -13.91 -32.10
C PRO A 607 -7.03 -14.55 -30.87
N LEU A 608 -7.38 -15.80 -30.54
CA LEU A 608 -6.78 -16.55 -29.43
C LEU A 608 -5.27 -16.72 -29.58
N ILE A 609 -4.76 -16.83 -30.80
CA ILE A 609 -3.34 -17.13 -31.08
C ILE A 609 -2.64 -16.02 -31.87
N LEU A 610 -3.38 -15.17 -32.60
CA LEU A 610 -2.79 -14.08 -33.38
C LEU A 610 -2.22 -12.93 -32.53
N VAL A 611 -2.55 -12.87 -31.24
CA VAL A 611 -1.96 -11.91 -30.30
C VAL A 611 -0.55 -12.30 -29.85
N ILE A 612 -0.23 -13.60 -29.84
CA ILE A 612 1.01 -14.14 -29.27
C ILE A 612 2.25 -13.56 -29.96
N PRO A 613 2.30 -13.44 -31.30
CA PRO A 613 3.43 -12.78 -31.94
C PRO A 613 3.63 -11.35 -31.47
N PHE A 614 2.54 -10.59 -31.26
CA PHE A 614 2.64 -9.22 -30.75
C PHE A 614 3.13 -9.17 -29.31
N GLN A 615 2.76 -10.12 -28.45
CA GLN A 615 3.29 -10.17 -27.08
C GLN A 615 4.81 -10.42 -27.07
N ILE A 616 5.28 -11.33 -27.92
CA ILE A 616 6.72 -11.62 -28.08
C ILE A 616 7.46 -10.41 -28.67
N LEU A 617 6.93 -9.81 -29.74
CA LEU A 617 7.49 -8.61 -30.35
C LEU A 617 7.51 -7.43 -29.36
N ALA A 618 6.47 -7.26 -28.54
CA ALA A 618 6.41 -6.21 -27.52
C ALA A 618 7.54 -6.35 -26.49
N HIS A 619 7.88 -7.58 -26.10
CA HIS A 619 9.00 -7.86 -25.21
C HIS A 619 10.34 -7.59 -25.90
N HIS A 620 10.58 -8.24 -27.04
CA HIS A 620 11.89 -8.21 -27.70
C HIS A 620 12.25 -6.85 -28.31
N ILE A 621 11.28 -6.14 -28.89
CA ILE A 621 11.52 -4.78 -29.41
C ILE A 621 11.86 -3.82 -28.26
N ALA A 622 11.19 -3.97 -27.10
CA ALA A 622 11.48 -3.15 -25.94
C ALA A 622 12.89 -3.41 -25.40
N GLU A 623 13.31 -4.68 -25.29
CA GLU A 623 14.68 -5.03 -24.88
C GLU A 623 15.72 -4.52 -25.88
N ALA A 624 15.48 -4.66 -27.19
CA ALA A 624 16.38 -4.16 -28.22
C ALA A 624 16.50 -2.62 -28.22
N LYS A 625 15.48 -1.89 -27.74
CA LYS A 625 15.54 -0.44 -27.50
C LYS A 625 16.22 -0.06 -26.18
N GLY A 626 16.58 -1.04 -25.34
CA GLY A 626 17.17 -0.80 -24.02
C GLY A 626 16.16 -0.53 -22.91
N ASN A 627 14.87 -0.79 -23.13
CA ASN A 627 13.85 -0.65 -22.09
C ASN A 627 13.93 -1.86 -21.13
N ASN A 628 14.36 -1.63 -19.89
CA ASN A 628 14.41 -2.66 -18.85
C ASN A 628 13.00 -2.97 -18.31
N LEU A 629 12.31 -3.93 -18.91
CA LEU A 629 10.94 -4.32 -18.51
C LEU A 629 10.82 -4.89 -17.09
N PRO A 630 11.79 -5.68 -16.56
CA PRO A 630 11.80 -6.08 -15.16
C PRO A 630 11.81 -4.92 -14.15
N GLN A 631 12.31 -3.73 -14.56
CA GLN A 631 12.21 -2.51 -13.76
C GLN A 631 10.83 -1.87 -13.96
N ARG A 632 9.97 -2.03 -12.96
CA ARG A 632 8.65 -1.38 -12.95
C ARG A 632 8.81 0.15 -12.91
N ILE A 633 7.99 0.83 -13.70
CA ILE A 633 7.89 2.30 -13.76
C ILE A 633 6.49 2.72 -13.33
N PHE A 634 6.34 3.97 -12.87
CA PHE A 634 5.04 4.54 -12.46
C PHE A 634 4.27 3.68 -11.43
N THR A 635 4.97 3.02 -10.51
CA THR A 635 4.38 2.07 -9.56
C THR A 635 3.39 2.69 -8.58
N ASP A 636 3.44 4.01 -8.43
CA ASP A 636 2.55 4.84 -7.61
C ASP A 636 1.38 5.44 -8.40
N PHE A 637 1.39 5.37 -9.74
CA PHE A 637 0.38 6.03 -10.60
C PHE A 637 -1.04 5.61 -10.26
N GLY A 638 -1.31 4.30 -10.07
CA GLY A 638 -2.63 3.82 -9.69
C GLY A 638 -3.14 4.45 -8.40
N VAL A 639 -2.30 4.49 -7.36
CA VAL A 639 -2.64 5.07 -6.04
C VAL A 639 -2.74 6.60 -6.12
N ALA A 640 -1.86 7.24 -6.88
CA ALA A 640 -1.85 8.69 -7.04
C ALA A 640 -3.09 9.17 -7.81
N VAL A 641 -3.43 8.50 -8.91
CA VAL A 641 -4.64 8.77 -9.70
C VAL A 641 -5.88 8.43 -8.89
N GLU A 642 -5.90 7.34 -8.12
CA GLU A 642 -7.04 7.05 -7.24
C GLU A 642 -7.23 8.13 -6.17
N LYS A 643 -6.15 8.66 -5.57
CA LYS A 643 -6.25 9.80 -4.65
C LYS A 643 -6.77 11.06 -5.33
N VAL A 644 -6.30 11.36 -6.55
CA VAL A 644 -6.77 12.48 -7.35
C VAL A 644 -8.24 12.26 -7.75
N PHE A 645 -8.60 11.06 -8.13
CA PHE A 645 -9.94 10.67 -8.54
C PHE A 645 -10.89 10.70 -7.35
N GLN A 646 -10.50 10.22 -6.17
CA GLN A 646 -11.24 10.37 -4.92
C GLN A 646 -11.40 11.87 -4.57
N ALA A 647 -10.36 12.69 -4.78
CA ALA A 647 -10.43 14.13 -4.56
C ALA A 647 -11.35 14.85 -5.57
N ILE A 648 -11.41 14.40 -6.83
CA ILE A 648 -12.28 14.93 -7.89
C ILE A 648 -13.72 14.42 -7.75
N THR A 649 -13.90 13.15 -7.39
CA THR A 649 -15.23 12.55 -7.15
C THR A 649 -15.87 13.19 -5.91
N ALA A 650 -15.08 13.48 -4.88
CA ALA A 650 -15.48 14.33 -3.76
C ALA A 650 -15.86 15.77 -4.18
N GLN A 651 -15.51 16.22 -5.38
CA GLN A 651 -15.89 17.52 -5.94
C GLN A 651 -17.06 17.45 -6.94
N MET A 652 -17.38 16.31 -7.56
CA MET A 652 -18.31 16.22 -8.70
C MET A 652 -19.67 15.54 -8.46
N GLY A 653 -19.94 14.92 -7.31
CA GLY A 653 -21.31 14.45 -7.01
C GLY A 653 -21.36 13.38 -5.92
N GLU A 654 -21.95 13.72 -4.79
CA GLU A 654 -22.23 12.81 -3.67
C GLU A 654 -23.26 11.73 -4.06
N PRO A 655 -23.11 10.53 -3.50
CA PRO A 655 -24.09 10.08 -2.51
C PRO A 655 -23.42 10.03 -1.14
N CYS A 656 -23.99 10.82 -0.22
CA CYS A 656 -23.64 10.97 1.19
C CYS A 656 -22.75 9.86 1.79
N ALA A 657 -21.44 10.12 1.86
CA ALA A 657 -20.70 9.71 3.05
C ALA A 657 -21.16 10.64 4.17
N GLU A 658 -21.64 10.07 5.27
CA GLU A 658 -22.17 10.79 6.43
C GLU A 658 -21.34 12.05 6.74
N GLU A 659 -21.94 13.22 6.47
CA GLU A 659 -21.57 14.43 7.17
C GLU A 659 -21.63 14.10 8.65
N ALA A 660 -20.51 14.26 9.37
CA ALA A 660 -20.60 14.56 10.78
C ALA A 660 -21.47 15.83 10.87
N SER A 661 -22.73 15.62 11.25
CA SER A 661 -23.79 16.63 11.28
C SER A 661 -23.23 17.95 11.81
N VAL A 662 -23.26 19.01 11.02
CA VAL A 662 -23.03 20.36 11.54
C VAL A 662 -24.12 20.59 12.59
N PRO A 663 -23.78 20.88 13.86
CA PRO A 663 -24.80 21.12 14.87
C PRO A 663 -25.67 22.30 14.41
N GLN A 664 -26.99 22.13 14.36
CA GLN A 664 -27.92 23.25 14.29
C GLN A 664 -27.78 24.06 15.59
N GLY A 665 -26.88 25.03 15.58
CA GLY A 665 -26.57 25.90 16.71
C GLY A 665 -26.30 27.33 16.27
N SER A 666 -26.24 28.24 17.25
CA SER A 666 -26.01 29.68 17.07
C SER A 666 -24.76 29.99 16.24
N MET A 667 -24.64 31.23 15.71
CA MET A 667 -23.49 31.70 14.94
C MET A 667 -22.14 31.38 15.64
N ILE A 668 -22.12 31.44 16.97
CA ILE A 668 -20.97 31.13 17.81
C ILE A 668 -20.59 29.64 17.70
N ASN A 669 -21.55 28.72 17.74
CA ASN A 669 -21.28 27.29 17.62
C ASN A 669 -20.71 26.93 16.24
N ARG A 670 -21.17 27.59 15.18
CA ARG A 670 -20.62 27.41 13.82
C ARG A 670 -19.18 27.93 13.69
N LEU A 671 -18.88 29.07 14.34
CA LEU A 671 -17.54 29.63 14.39
C LEU A 671 -16.58 28.69 15.14
N LEU A 672 -16.98 28.19 16.31
CA LEU A 672 -16.17 27.30 17.14
C LEU A 672 -15.92 25.93 16.48
N ALA A 673 -16.93 25.38 15.80
CA ALA A 673 -16.77 24.17 14.98
C ALA A 673 -15.79 24.39 13.81
N THR A 674 -15.81 25.59 13.21
CA THR A 674 -14.89 25.95 12.13
C THR A 674 -13.46 26.08 12.64
N LEU A 675 -13.24 26.71 13.81
CA LEU A 675 -11.93 26.79 14.43
C LEU A 675 -11.39 25.38 14.77
N SER A 676 -12.23 24.51 15.33
CA SER A 676 -11.84 23.13 15.65
C SER A 676 -11.37 22.37 14.41
N ALA A 677 -12.13 22.44 13.32
CA ALA A 677 -11.82 21.77 12.05
C ALA A 677 -10.52 22.27 11.41
N ILE A 678 -10.14 23.53 11.63
CA ILE A 678 -8.89 24.12 11.12
C ILE A 678 -7.67 23.54 11.84
N PHE A 679 -7.76 23.21 13.13
CA PHE A 679 -6.63 22.68 13.91
C PHE A 679 -6.48 21.16 13.79
N THR A 680 -7.57 20.40 13.61
CA THR A 680 -7.57 18.93 13.59
C THR A 680 -6.48 18.28 12.71
N PRO A 681 -6.22 18.74 11.46
CA PRO A 681 -5.31 18.03 10.55
C PRO A 681 -3.83 17.97 10.99
N TYR A 682 -3.41 18.82 11.94
CA TYR A 682 -2.00 18.88 12.38
C TYR A 682 -1.82 18.87 13.90
N ILE A 683 -2.85 18.45 14.67
CA ILE A 683 -2.76 18.33 16.15
C ILE A 683 -1.57 17.46 16.59
N GLY A 684 -1.30 16.35 15.90
CA GLY A 684 -0.18 15.46 16.23
C GLY A 684 1.19 16.14 16.09
N VAL A 685 1.34 17.04 15.12
CA VAL A 685 2.56 17.84 14.93
C VAL A 685 2.70 18.86 16.06
N LEU A 686 1.63 19.57 16.41
CA LEU A 686 1.64 20.50 17.54
C LEU A 686 1.97 19.80 18.86
N ALA A 687 1.46 18.58 19.08
CA ALA A 687 1.76 17.78 20.26
C ALA A 687 3.24 17.38 20.32
N GLY A 688 3.81 16.87 19.23
CA GLY A 688 5.23 16.50 19.18
C GLY A 688 6.16 17.69 19.42
N VAL A 689 5.90 18.82 18.75
CA VAL A 689 6.67 20.06 18.90
C VAL A 689 6.50 20.66 20.30
N GLY A 690 5.29 20.61 20.86
CA GLY A 690 4.99 21.04 22.23
C GLY A 690 5.79 20.27 23.28
N VAL A 691 5.86 18.94 23.16
CA VAL A 691 6.69 18.10 24.06
C VAL A 691 8.17 18.47 23.95
N VAL A 692 8.69 18.63 22.72
CA VAL A 692 10.09 19.04 22.52
C VAL A 692 10.34 20.41 23.17
N LYS A 693 9.43 21.38 22.97
CA LYS A 693 9.56 22.71 23.59
C LYS A 693 9.51 22.63 25.11
N GLY A 694 8.58 21.85 25.66
CA GLY A 694 8.44 21.65 27.11
C GLY A 694 9.73 21.14 27.72
N ILE A 695 10.32 20.09 27.13
CA ILE A 695 11.61 19.54 27.59
C ILE A 695 12.72 20.60 27.52
N VAL A 696 12.83 21.32 26.40
CA VAL A 696 13.86 22.36 26.23
C VAL A 696 13.73 23.46 27.28
N VAL A 697 12.51 23.96 27.51
CA VAL A 697 12.23 25.01 28.52
C VAL A 697 12.45 24.49 29.93
N LEU A 698 12.07 23.25 30.23
CA LEU A 698 12.28 22.64 31.54
C LEU A 698 13.78 22.50 31.85
N LEU A 699 14.57 21.98 30.91
CA LEU A 699 16.02 21.85 31.05
C LEU A 699 16.70 23.21 31.22
N GLN A 700 16.26 24.23 30.48
CA GLN A 700 16.71 25.62 30.65
C GLN A 700 16.38 26.14 32.06
N THR A 701 15.15 25.93 32.52
CA THR A 701 14.65 26.42 33.82
C THR A 701 15.37 25.74 34.99
N MET A 702 15.72 24.46 34.84
CA MET A 702 16.51 23.70 35.81
C MET A 702 18.02 23.98 35.75
N ASN A 703 18.45 24.85 34.82
CA ASN A 703 19.86 25.17 34.56
C ASN A 703 20.72 23.94 34.25
N LEU A 704 20.14 22.94 33.56
CA LEU A 704 20.79 21.67 33.22
C LEU A 704 21.44 21.67 31.82
N VAL A 705 21.18 22.71 31.03
CA VAL A 705 21.69 22.86 29.66
C VAL A 705 22.22 24.27 29.45
N ASP A 706 23.34 24.39 28.74
CA ASP A 706 23.88 25.69 28.33
C ASP A 706 23.00 26.28 27.21
N THR A 707 22.38 27.42 27.49
CA THR A 707 21.50 28.15 26.57
C THR A 707 22.24 28.75 25.37
N HIS A 708 23.58 28.83 25.43
CA HIS A 708 24.42 29.26 24.31
C HIS A 708 24.91 28.10 23.44
N SER A 709 24.64 26.85 23.84
CA SER A 709 25.05 25.69 23.04
C SER A 709 24.30 25.63 21.71
N TYR A 710 25.00 25.12 20.68
CA TYR A 710 24.40 24.86 19.37
C TYR A 710 23.20 23.91 19.47
N VAL A 711 23.32 22.86 20.28
CA VAL A 711 22.27 21.87 20.49
C VAL A 711 21.02 22.53 21.06
N PHE A 712 21.15 23.31 22.14
CA PHE A 712 20.02 24.03 22.71
C PHE A 712 19.37 24.97 21.68
N THR A 713 20.19 25.72 20.93
CA THR A 713 19.71 26.66 19.91
C THR A 713 18.92 25.94 18.82
N VAL A 714 19.40 24.80 18.32
CA VAL A 714 18.71 23.99 17.29
C VAL A 714 17.40 23.44 17.80
N PHE A 715 17.37 22.81 18.99
CA PHE A 715 16.13 22.25 19.56
C PHE A 715 15.12 23.34 19.91
N ASN A 716 15.59 24.49 20.41
CA ASN A 716 14.74 25.65 20.68
C ASN A 716 14.18 26.25 19.38
N ALA A 717 14.97 26.32 18.30
CA ALA A 717 14.52 26.79 16.99
C ALA A 717 13.50 25.84 16.34
N LEU A 718 13.77 24.53 16.35
CA LEU A 718 12.88 23.49 15.81
C LEU A 718 11.50 23.52 16.49
N SER A 719 11.50 23.68 17.82
CA SER A 719 10.27 23.70 18.59
C SER A 719 9.55 25.05 18.54
N SER A 720 10.27 26.18 18.55
CA SER A 720 9.65 27.52 18.51
C SER A 720 9.18 27.92 17.10
N GLY A 721 9.87 27.46 16.05
CA GLY A 721 9.60 27.84 14.66
C GLY A 721 8.18 27.48 14.22
N VAL A 722 7.68 26.31 14.59
CA VAL A 722 6.31 25.87 14.24
C VAL A 722 5.24 26.76 14.88
N PHE A 723 5.46 27.23 16.11
CA PHE A 723 4.51 28.12 16.79
C PHE A 723 4.57 29.56 16.26
N VAL A 724 5.77 30.08 15.95
CA VAL A 724 5.92 31.40 15.31
C VAL A 724 5.27 31.40 13.93
N MET A 725 5.42 30.30 13.17
CA MET A 725 4.89 30.12 11.83
C MET A 725 3.47 29.54 11.78
N LEU A 726 2.78 29.44 12.92
CA LEU A 726 1.42 28.87 13.02
C LEU A 726 0.40 29.45 12.00
N PRO A 727 0.42 30.76 11.65
CA PRO A 727 -0.43 31.30 10.59
C PRO A 727 -0.30 30.60 9.24
N LEU A 728 0.89 30.07 8.90
CA LEU A 728 1.12 29.34 7.65
C LEU A 728 0.41 27.97 7.67
N PHE A 729 0.46 27.26 8.79
CA PHE A 729 -0.25 26.00 8.97
C PHE A 729 -1.76 26.20 8.91
N ILE A 730 -2.26 27.26 9.57
CA ILE A 730 -3.66 27.68 9.51
C ILE A 730 -4.07 28.02 8.08
N ALA A 731 -3.21 28.64 7.29
CA ALA A 731 -3.53 29.03 5.93
C ALA A 731 -3.95 27.84 5.06
N VAL A 732 -3.24 26.71 5.20
CA VAL A 732 -3.52 25.49 4.45
C VAL A 732 -4.89 24.92 4.85
N THR A 733 -5.14 24.73 6.14
CA THR A 733 -6.36 24.09 6.63
C THR A 733 -7.58 25.01 6.55
N ALA A 734 -7.41 26.32 6.73
CA ALA A 734 -8.46 27.31 6.53
C ALA A 734 -8.82 27.47 5.03
N ALA A 735 -7.84 27.38 4.12
CA ALA A 735 -8.12 27.43 2.68
C ALA A 735 -8.96 26.24 2.24
N GLU A 736 -8.69 25.04 2.77
CA GLU A 736 -9.53 23.85 2.56
C GLU A 736 -10.95 24.08 3.09
N ARG A 737 -11.07 24.61 4.31
CA ARG A 737 -12.37 24.86 4.95
C ARG A 737 -13.21 25.91 4.23
N PHE A 738 -12.60 26.99 3.76
CA PHE A 738 -13.28 28.11 3.11
C PHE A 738 -13.29 28.01 1.58
N LYS A 739 -12.77 26.91 1.01
CA LYS A 739 -12.66 26.69 -0.44
C LYS A 739 -11.89 27.82 -1.15
N ALA A 740 -10.77 28.26 -0.57
CA ALA A 740 -9.84 29.23 -1.14
C ALA A 740 -8.61 28.53 -1.75
N ASN A 741 -7.85 29.22 -2.60
CA ASN A 741 -6.60 28.68 -3.11
C ASN A 741 -5.54 28.60 -1.99
N LYS A 742 -5.01 27.39 -1.75
CA LYS A 742 -4.04 27.12 -0.67
C LYS A 742 -2.76 27.94 -0.78
N PHE A 743 -2.25 28.14 -2.00
CA PHE A 743 -1.01 28.90 -2.23
C PHE A 743 -1.23 30.40 -2.06
N SER A 744 -2.39 30.92 -2.45
CA SER A 744 -2.75 32.33 -2.21
C SER A 744 -2.98 32.59 -0.72
N ALA A 745 -3.62 31.66 -0.02
CA ALA A 745 -3.76 31.71 1.43
C ALA A 745 -2.39 31.70 2.13
N LEU A 746 -1.49 30.79 1.73
CA LEU A 746 -0.11 30.74 2.22
C LEU A 746 0.67 32.03 1.95
N ALA A 747 0.55 32.59 0.75
CA ALA A 747 1.22 33.84 0.39
C ALA A 747 0.70 35.02 1.23
N LEU A 748 -0.62 35.10 1.45
CA LEU A 748 -1.23 36.13 2.27
C LEU A 748 -0.78 36.03 3.74
N THR A 749 -0.78 34.83 4.33
CA THR A 749 -0.33 34.67 5.72
C THR A 749 1.18 34.76 5.86
N ALA A 750 1.96 34.39 4.83
CA ALA A 750 3.39 34.66 4.76
C ALA A 750 3.68 36.17 4.79
N ALA A 751 2.89 36.98 4.09
CA ALA A 751 3.01 38.42 4.18
C ALA A 751 2.74 38.95 5.60
N MET A 752 1.79 38.35 6.33
CA MET A 752 1.49 38.73 7.72
C MET A 752 2.64 38.46 8.69
N ILE A 753 3.41 37.39 8.47
CA ILE A 753 4.57 37.05 9.32
C ILE A 753 5.86 37.71 8.84
N PHE A 754 5.95 38.17 7.59
CA PHE A 754 7.19 38.72 7.01
C PHE A 754 7.84 39.85 7.83
N PRO A 755 7.09 40.77 8.48
CA PRO A 755 7.69 41.76 9.37
C PRO A 755 8.52 41.20 10.55
N LEU A 756 8.37 39.90 10.90
CA LEU A 756 9.26 39.21 11.86
C LEU A 756 10.66 38.94 11.33
N THR A 757 10.78 38.86 10.01
CA THR A 757 11.98 38.37 9.32
C THR A 757 12.87 39.51 8.84
N ASP A 758 12.37 40.74 8.87
CA ASP A 758 13.09 41.93 8.40
C ASP A 758 12.91 43.10 9.39
N ALA A 759 13.99 43.39 10.13
CA ALA A 759 14.03 44.47 11.11
C ALA A 759 13.95 45.88 10.50
N SER A 760 14.05 46.01 9.17
CA SER A 760 13.90 47.30 8.48
C SER A 760 12.46 47.75 8.31
N VAL A 761 11.48 46.87 8.54
CA VAL A 761 10.05 47.19 8.46
C VAL A 761 9.66 48.09 9.67
N PRO A 762 9.20 49.33 9.44
CA PRO A 762 8.86 50.24 10.53
C PRO A 762 7.61 49.77 11.28
N GLY A 763 7.63 49.87 12.62
CA GLY A 763 6.53 49.41 13.48
C GLY A 763 5.22 50.20 13.32
N ALA A 764 5.24 51.36 12.66
CA ALA A 764 4.05 52.12 12.31
C ALA A 764 4.28 52.97 11.05
N PHE A 765 3.21 53.17 10.27
CA PHE A 765 3.15 54.11 9.16
C PHE A 765 2.17 55.24 9.49
N HIS A 766 2.52 56.49 9.15
CA HIS A 766 1.59 57.60 9.23
C HIS A 766 0.95 57.84 7.85
N VAL A 767 -0.35 57.56 7.73
CA VAL A 767 -1.13 57.82 6.51
C VAL A 767 -2.19 58.86 6.84
N MET A 768 -2.12 60.04 6.20
CA MET A 768 -3.09 61.15 6.39
C MET A 768 -3.33 61.55 7.86
N GLY A 769 -2.28 61.53 8.69
CA GLY A 769 -2.36 61.85 10.13
C GLY A 769 -2.81 60.69 11.03
N LEU A 770 -3.14 59.53 10.45
CA LEU A 770 -3.50 58.31 11.18
C LEU A 770 -2.27 57.40 11.32
N ALA A 771 -1.93 57.01 12.56
CA ALA A 771 -0.87 56.04 12.83
C ALA A 771 -1.40 54.61 12.61
N LEU A 772 -0.94 53.94 11.56
CA LEU A 772 -1.21 52.53 11.25
C LEU A 772 -0.04 51.68 11.74
N ASN A 773 -0.22 51.02 12.87
CA ASN A 773 0.81 50.15 13.44
C ASN A 773 0.96 48.87 12.59
N VAL A 774 2.18 48.60 12.11
CA VAL A 774 2.54 47.34 11.46
C VAL A 774 2.80 46.34 12.57
N LYS A 775 1.74 45.66 12.99
CA LYS A 775 1.86 44.64 14.02
C LYS A 775 2.48 43.37 13.47
N ILE A 776 3.19 42.69 14.37
CA ILE A 776 3.82 41.41 14.16
C ILE A 776 2.76 40.31 14.38
N TYR A 777 2.45 39.51 13.36
CA TYR A 777 1.42 38.45 13.44
C TYR A 777 1.99 37.04 13.71
N GLY A 778 3.16 36.94 14.31
CA GLY A 778 3.76 35.66 14.71
C GLY A 778 2.84 34.89 15.66
N GLY A 779 2.51 33.65 15.31
CA GLY A 779 1.59 32.82 16.10
C GLY A 779 0.11 33.28 16.09
N ALA A 780 -0.27 34.28 15.29
CA ALA A 780 -1.61 34.86 15.33
C ALA A 780 -2.66 33.98 14.63
N VAL A 781 -3.52 33.33 15.41
CA VAL A 781 -4.56 32.41 14.91
C VAL A 781 -5.74 33.13 14.29
N ILE A 782 -6.39 34.02 15.07
CA ILE A 782 -7.64 34.67 14.69
C ILE A 782 -7.47 35.53 13.42
N PRO A 783 -6.45 36.41 13.34
CA PRO A 783 -6.22 37.20 12.12
C PRO A 783 -5.99 36.34 10.88
N ALA A 784 -5.27 35.22 11.00
CA ALA A 784 -5.00 34.31 9.88
C ALA A 784 -6.28 33.64 9.36
N VAL A 785 -7.14 33.15 10.26
CA VAL A 785 -8.43 32.55 9.87
C VAL A 785 -9.31 33.57 9.15
N PHE A 786 -9.43 34.78 9.67
CA PHE A 786 -10.22 35.84 9.03
C PHE A 786 -9.60 36.33 7.72
N ALA A 787 -8.28 36.39 7.63
CA ALA A 787 -7.57 36.74 6.40
C ALA A 787 -7.90 35.74 5.27
N VAL A 788 -7.84 34.44 5.55
CA VAL A 788 -8.16 33.40 4.56
C VAL A 788 -9.65 33.34 4.24
N LEU A 789 -10.51 33.59 5.24
CA LEU A 789 -11.95 33.74 5.02
C LEU A 789 -12.23 34.89 4.06
N PHE A 790 -11.64 36.06 4.28
CA PHE A 790 -11.81 37.22 3.40
C PHE A 790 -11.26 36.95 2.00
N LEU A 791 -10.05 36.39 1.91
CA LEU A 791 -9.44 35.95 0.65
C LEU A 791 -10.37 35.03 -0.15
N SER A 792 -11.05 34.10 0.51
CA SER A 792 -11.98 33.18 -0.15
C SER A 792 -13.15 33.91 -0.84
N HIS A 793 -13.62 35.03 -0.27
CA HIS A 793 -14.68 35.84 -0.86
C HIS A 793 -14.16 36.68 -2.03
N VAL A 794 -12.98 37.28 -1.87
CA VAL A 794 -12.31 38.07 -2.90
C VAL A 794 -11.97 37.21 -4.13
N GLU A 795 -11.39 36.02 -3.94
CA GLU A 795 -11.09 35.09 -5.03
C GLU A 795 -12.36 34.66 -5.79
N ARG A 796 -13.43 34.31 -5.07
CA ARG A 796 -14.71 33.94 -5.71
C ARG A 796 -15.34 35.09 -6.47
N TRP A 797 -15.17 36.31 -6.00
CA TRP A 797 -15.63 37.51 -6.71
C TRP A 797 -14.80 37.77 -7.96
N LEU A 798 -13.47 37.75 -7.86
CA LEU A 798 -12.58 37.98 -9.00
C LEU A 798 -12.73 36.92 -10.09
N LYS A 799 -12.97 35.65 -9.74
CA LYS A 799 -13.26 34.58 -10.71
C LYS A 799 -14.55 34.81 -11.51
N LYS A 800 -15.50 35.60 -10.99
CA LYS A 800 -16.73 35.98 -11.71
C LYS A 800 -16.52 37.18 -12.62
N VAL A 801 -15.58 38.06 -12.29
CA VAL A 801 -15.35 39.34 -12.99
C VAL A 801 -14.27 39.20 -14.07
N ILE A 802 -13.25 38.38 -13.83
CA ILE A 802 -12.10 38.22 -14.72
C ILE A 802 -12.37 37.11 -15.73
N PRO A 803 -12.22 37.36 -17.05
CA PRO A 803 -12.35 36.35 -18.08
C PRO A 803 -11.38 35.17 -17.87
N GLU A 804 -11.78 33.96 -18.24
CA GLU A 804 -11.06 32.71 -17.97
C GLU A 804 -9.60 32.73 -18.47
N ILE A 805 -9.34 33.35 -19.63
CA ILE A 805 -8.01 33.50 -20.24
C ILE A 805 -7.05 34.33 -19.36
N ALA A 806 -7.58 35.31 -18.62
CA ALA A 806 -6.81 36.17 -17.72
C ALA A 806 -6.80 35.65 -16.27
N ALA A 807 -7.67 34.70 -15.94
CA ALA A 807 -7.90 34.26 -14.57
C ALA A 807 -6.66 33.60 -13.95
N LEU A 808 -5.84 32.90 -14.74
CA LEU A 808 -4.63 32.22 -14.26
C LEU A 808 -3.62 33.18 -13.60
N VAL A 809 -3.48 34.40 -14.13
CA VAL A 809 -2.51 35.39 -13.66
C VAL A 809 -3.16 36.42 -12.74
N PHE A 810 -4.31 36.96 -13.14
CA PHE A 810 -4.88 38.13 -12.46
C PHE A 810 -5.69 37.78 -11.22
N VAL A 811 -6.34 36.60 -11.15
CA VAL A 811 -7.13 36.24 -9.96
C VAL A 811 -6.22 36.12 -8.73
N PRO A 812 -5.11 35.36 -8.72
CA PRO A 812 -4.23 35.28 -7.55
C PRO A 812 -3.59 36.63 -7.21
N CYS A 813 -3.12 37.37 -8.23
CA CYS A 813 -2.45 38.66 -8.05
C CYS A 813 -3.35 39.69 -7.37
N LEU A 814 -4.56 39.93 -7.91
CA LEU A 814 -5.49 40.90 -7.36
C LEU A 814 -6.09 40.42 -6.03
N SER A 815 -6.25 39.11 -5.84
CA SER A 815 -6.71 38.56 -4.55
C SER A 815 -5.73 38.88 -3.44
N LEU A 816 -4.42 38.76 -3.69
CA LEU A 816 -3.38 39.09 -2.70
C LEU A 816 -3.30 40.60 -2.43
N ILE A 817 -3.40 41.45 -3.45
CA ILE A 817 -3.36 42.91 -3.28
C ILE A 817 -4.54 43.38 -2.43
N ILE A 818 -5.77 42.99 -2.83
CA ILE A 818 -7.00 43.41 -2.14
C ILE A 818 -7.05 42.84 -0.73
N SER A 819 -6.80 41.54 -0.58
CA SER A 819 -6.86 40.88 0.72
C SER A 819 -5.75 41.35 1.64
N GLY A 820 -4.52 41.51 1.13
CA GLY A 820 -3.39 42.03 1.90
C GLY A 820 -3.67 43.41 2.47
N PHE A 821 -4.14 44.35 1.63
CA PHE A 821 -4.47 45.70 2.08
C PHE A 821 -5.52 45.69 3.20
N VAL A 822 -6.63 44.95 3.01
CA VAL A 822 -7.71 44.85 4.01
C VAL A 822 -7.24 44.15 5.28
N VAL A 823 -6.36 43.14 5.16
CA VAL A 823 -5.83 42.42 6.31
C VAL A 823 -5.02 43.33 7.22
N PHE A 824 -4.09 44.11 6.68
CA PHE A 824 -3.25 45.00 7.49
C PHE A 824 -3.97 46.25 8.00
N THR A 825 -4.95 46.78 7.25
CA THR A 825 -5.63 48.03 7.62
C THR A 825 -6.89 47.84 8.46
N VAL A 826 -7.61 46.72 8.29
CA VAL A 826 -8.92 46.49 8.92
C VAL A 826 -8.93 45.21 9.75
N ILE A 827 -8.71 44.04 9.14
CA ILE A 827 -8.92 42.75 9.83
C ILE A 827 -7.94 42.59 11.00
N GLY A 828 -6.68 42.92 10.80
CA GLY A 828 -5.65 42.86 11.84
C GLY A 828 -6.00 43.71 13.06
N PRO A 829 -6.22 45.04 12.91
CA PRO A 829 -6.64 45.90 14.01
C PRO A 829 -7.95 45.48 14.68
N VAL A 830 -8.98 45.08 13.91
CA VAL A 830 -10.27 44.66 14.47
C VAL A 830 -10.14 43.36 15.28
N ALA A 831 -9.45 42.36 14.74
CA ALA A 831 -9.21 41.09 15.43
C ALA A 831 -8.43 41.31 16.75
N ASP A 832 -7.51 42.27 16.76
CA ASP A 832 -6.75 42.68 17.95
C ASP A 832 -7.66 43.36 18.99
N TYR A 833 -8.51 44.31 18.59
CA TYR A 833 -9.48 44.94 19.51
C TYR A 833 -10.44 43.92 20.14
N VAL A 834 -10.93 42.97 19.35
CA VAL A 834 -11.77 41.87 19.84
C VAL A 834 -10.99 41.00 20.83
N GLY A 835 -9.75 40.65 20.48
CA GLY A 835 -8.87 39.87 21.35
C GLY A 835 -8.60 40.55 22.70
N VAL A 836 -8.24 41.83 22.68
CA VAL A 836 -8.02 42.66 23.89
C VAL A 836 -9.31 42.80 24.71
N GLY A 837 -10.47 42.97 24.06
CA GLY A 837 -11.75 43.04 24.74
C GLY A 837 -12.10 41.76 25.50
N ILE A 838 -11.85 40.59 24.90
CA ILE A 838 -12.07 39.29 25.55
C ILE A 838 -11.07 39.08 26.69
N ALA A 839 -9.80 39.43 26.49
CA ALA A 839 -8.77 39.38 27.53
C ALA A 839 -9.13 40.24 28.75
N ASN A 840 -9.66 41.45 28.53
CA ASN A 840 -10.14 42.33 29.60
C ASN A 840 -11.35 41.75 30.34
N GLY A 841 -12.24 41.05 29.64
CA GLY A 841 -13.37 40.33 30.26
C GLY A 841 -12.90 39.20 31.18
N TYR A 842 -11.88 38.44 30.78
CA TYR A 842 -11.24 37.46 31.65
C TYR A 842 -10.54 38.12 32.84
N ALA A 843 -9.78 39.19 32.60
CA ALA A 843 -9.08 39.92 33.66
C ALA A 843 -10.04 40.45 34.73
N TRP A 844 -11.24 40.91 34.34
CA TRP A 844 -12.30 41.28 35.28
C TRP A 844 -12.72 40.11 36.18
N LEU A 845 -12.96 38.93 35.60
CA LEU A 845 -13.32 37.73 36.37
C LEU A 845 -12.18 37.30 37.31
N TYR A 846 -10.95 37.29 36.81
CA TYR A 846 -9.76 36.92 37.58
C TYR A 846 -9.53 37.88 38.76
N ASN A 847 -9.71 39.18 38.55
CA ASN A 847 -9.56 40.20 39.59
C ASN A 847 -10.67 40.15 40.65
N LEU A 848 -11.87 39.65 40.30
CA LEU A 848 -12.94 39.45 41.29
C LEU A 848 -12.54 38.39 42.32
N SER A 849 -11.95 37.28 41.86
CA SER A 849 -11.34 36.26 42.72
C SER A 849 -10.50 35.29 41.88
N PRO A 850 -9.17 35.26 42.07
CA PRO A 850 -8.30 34.30 41.37
C PRO A 850 -8.65 32.84 41.69
N VAL A 851 -9.08 32.58 42.92
CA VAL A 851 -9.46 31.24 43.41
C VAL A 851 -10.72 30.73 42.73
N ILE A 852 -11.79 31.55 42.71
CA ILE A 852 -13.07 31.17 42.08
C ILE A 852 -12.88 31.05 40.56
N SER A 853 -12.12 31.97 39.96
CA SER A 853 -11.81 31.96 38.53
C SER A 853 -11.04 30.70 38.13
N GLY A 854 -10.03 30.33 38.93
CA GLY A 854 -9.25 29.11 38.74
C GLY A 854 -10.09 27.85 38.88
N ALA A 855 -10.92 27.78 39.92
CA ALA A 855 -11.80 26.63 40.15
C ALA A 855 -12.80 26.43 39.00
N LEU A 856 -13.43 27.52 38.56
CA LEU A 856 -14.43 27.49 37.50
C LEU A 856 -13.78 27.13 36.17
N LEU A 857 -12.72 27.84 35.78
CA LEU A 857 -12.09 27.68 34.47
C LEU A 857 -11.44 26.29 34.31
N ALA A 858 -10.76 25.80 35.34
CA ALA A 858 -10.17 24.45 35.31
C ALA A 858 -11.25 23.37 35.35
N GLY A 859 -12.27 23.53 36.20
CA GLY A 859 -13.36 22.55 36.36
C GLY A 859 -14.20 22.35 35.10
N ILE A 860 -14.45 23.41 34.33
CA ILE A 860 -15.20 23.34 33.06
C ILE A 860 -14.29 23.25 31.82
N GLY A 861 -12.97 23.45 31.97
CA GLY A 861 -12.04 23.57 30.85
C GLY A 861 -12.09 22.38 29.89
N GLN A 862 -12.23 21.17 30.43
CA GLN A 862 -12.32 19.95 29.62
C GLN A 862 -13.71 19.75 28.99
N LEU A 863 -14.74 20.45 29.44
CA LEU A 863 -16.02 20.55 28.72
C LEU A 863 -15.85 21.39 27.44
N PHE A 864 -15.05 22.46 27.50
CA PHE A 864 -14.68 23.22 26.29
C PHE A 864 -13.82 22.40 25.33
N VAL A 865 -13.04 21.43 25.83
CA VAL A 865 -12.33 20.46 24.98
C VAL A 865 -13.31 19.54 24.26
N VAL A 866 -14.28 18.97 24.99
CA VAL A 866 -15.33 18.09 24.42
C VAL A 866 -16.14 18.78 23.31
N PHE A 867 -16.44 20.06 23.47
CA PHE A 867 -17.19 20.84 22.47
C PHE A 867 -16.29 21.59 21.47
N GLY A 868 -14.96 21.41 21.53
CA GLY A 868 -14.00 22.11 20.65
C GLY A 868 -13.87 23.62 20.89
N VAL A 869 -14.61 24.18 21.86
CA VAL A 869 -14.66 25.60 22.19
C VAL A 869 -13.34 26.15 22.73
N HIS A 870 -12.51 25.29 23.33
CA HIS A 870 -11.21 25.65 23.90
C HIS A 870 -10.24 26.30 22.89
N TRP A 871 -10.32 25.95 21.60
CA TRP A 871 -9.51 26.59 20.55
C TRP A 871 -9.82 28.08 20.35
N GLY A 872 -11.00 28.55 20.78
CA GLY A 872 -11.32 29.98 20.86
C GLY A 872 -10.79 30.67 22.13
N ILE A 873 -10.48 29.91 23.18
CA ILE A 873 -10.06 30.42 24.49
C ILE A 873 -8.54 30.43 24.62
N ILE A 874 -7.85 29.37 24.18
CA ILE A 874 -6.40 29.22 24.30
C ILE A 874 -5.62 30.40 23.69
N PRO A 875 -5.96 30.96 22.51
CA PRO A 875 -5.28 32.13 21.97
C PRO A 875 -5.32 33.39 22.87
N LEU A 876 -6.24 33.47 23.83
CA LEU A 876 -6.27 34.57 24.81
C LEU A 876 -5.03 34.58 25.70
N ALA A 877 -4.43 33.41 25.96
CA ALA A 877 -3.19 33.35 26.73
C ALA A 877 -2.03 34.05 26.03
N LEU A 878 -1.94 33.90 24.70
CA LEU A 878 -0.93 34.61 23.90
C LEU A 878 -1.16 36.14 23.98
N ILE A 879 -2.42 36.57 23.91
CA ILE A 879 -2.78 37.99 24.04
C ILE A 879 -2.44 38.51 25.45
N ASN A 880 -2.75 37.77 26.50
CA ASN A 880 -2.41 38.13 27.87
C ASN A 880 -0.90 38.29 28.05
N ILE A 881 -0.08 37.39 27.48
CA ILE A 881 1.38 37.52 27.50
C ILE A 881 1.84 38.77 26.74
N GLN A 882 1.24 39.08 25.59
CA GLN A 882 1.62 40.26 24.80
C GLN A 882 1.22 41.58 25.46
N VAL A 883 0.07 41.62 26.14
CA VAL A 883 -0.49 42.84 26.75
C VAL A 883 0.03 43.06 28.17
N ASN A 884 0.05 42.00 28.98
CA ASN A 884 0.37 42.06 30.42
C ASN A 884 1.76 41.50 30.75
N GLY A 885 2.45 40.90 29.80
CA GLY A 885 3.73 40.21 30.00
C GLY A 885 3.60 38.78 30.55
N TYR A 886 2.39 38.33 30.93
CA TYR A 886 2.13 37.00 31.46
C TYR A 886 0.69 36.55 31.23
N ASP A 887 0.44 35.25 31.38
CA ASP A 887 -0.89 34.64 31.36
C ASP A 887 -1.13 33.72 32.57
N THR A 888 -2.41 33.61 32.97
CA THR A 888 -2.88 32.74 34.05
C THR A 888 -3.87 31.67 33.57
N ILE A 889 -4.40 31.78 32.35
CA ILE A 889 -5.35 30.82 31.76
C ILE A 889 -4.68 29.47 31.54
N MET A 890 -3.46 29.44 30.99
CA MET A 890 -2.79 28.18 30.66
C MET A 890 -2.48 27.35 31.90
N ALA A 891 -2.10 27.97 33.00
CA ALA A 891 -1.88 27.26 34.27
C ALA A 891 -3.18 26.61 34.77
N MET A 892 -4.32 27.31 34.66
CA MET A 892 -5.62 26.74 35.03
C MET A 892 -6.04 25.59 34.11
N PHE A 893 -5.79 25.71 32.80
CA PHE A 893 -6.08 24.62 31.86
C PHE A 893 -5.16 23.41 32.05
N MET A 894 -3.94 23.61 32.54
CA MET A 894 -3.04 22.51 32.90
C MET A 894 -3.66 21.66 34.02
N SER A 895 -4.23 22.28 35.05
CA SER A 895 -5.02 21.58 36.07
C SER A 895 -6.24 20.83 35.47
N ALA A 896 -6.86 21.39 34.43
CA ALA A 896 -7.96 20.73 33.71
C ALA A 896 -7.52 19.43 33.01
N VAL A 897 -6.40 19.47 32.29
CA VAL A 897 -5.79 18.30 31.63
C VAL A 897 -5.41 17.24 32.66
N MET A 898 -4.73 17.64 33.74
CA MET A 898 -4.26 16.74 34.79
C MET A 898 -5.40 16.09 35.58
N GLY A 899 -6.53 16.79 35.73
CA GLY A 899 -7.75 16.21 36.29
C GLY A 899 -8.29 15.03 35.49
N GLN A 900 -8.39 15.19 34.17
CA GLN A 900 -8.87 14.12 33.29
C GLN A 900 -7.85 12.98 33.16
N PHE A 901 -6.56 13.31 33.15
CA PHE A 901 -5.48 12.33 33.23
C PHE A 901 -5.58 11.49 34.51
N GLY A 902 -5.76 12.12 35.68
CA GLY A 902 -5.94 11.42 36.95
C GLY A 902 -7.15 10.48 36.96
N ALA A 903 -8.27 10.92 36.39
CA ALA A 903 -9.47 10.07 36.30
C ALA A 903 -9.25 8.82 35.42
N VAL A 904 -8.64 8.96 34.24
CA VAL A 904 -8.36 7.81 33.36
C VAL A 904 -7.25 6.91 33.93
N PHE A 905 -6.27 7.50 34.62
CA PHE A 905 -5.21 6.75 35.29
C PHE A 905 -5.77 5.90 36.44
N GLY A 906 -6.66 6.47 37.25
CA GLY A 906 -7.40 5.72 38.27
C GLY A 906 -8.19 4.54 37.68
N ALA A 907 -8.69 4.69 36.45
CA ALA A 907 -9.41 3.63 35.74
C ALA A 907 -8.54 2.39 35.46
N ILE A 908 -7.20 2.53 35.34
CA ILE A 908 -6.26 1.40 35.13
C ILE A 908 -6.34 0.39 36.28
N PHE A 909 -6.51 0.87 37.51
CA PHE A 909 -6.49 0.03 38.72
C PHE A 909 -7.83 -0.63 39.03
N ILE A 910 -8.91 -0.17 38.40
CA ILE A 910 -10.26 -0.74 38.52
C ILE A 910 -10.70 -1.46 37.24
N ALA A 911 -9.87 -1.44 36.19
CA ALA A 911 -10.11 -2.13 34.94
C ALA A 911 -10.18 -3.64 35.17
N ARG A 912 -11.29 -4.25 34.74
CA ARG A 912 -11.61 -5.65 35.06
C ARG A 912 -11.02 -6.67 34.09
N ASN A 913 -10.78 -6.25 32.85
CA ASN A 913 -10.25 -7.09 31.79
C ASN A 913 -9.01 -6.45 31.16
N LEU A 914 -8.10 -7.28 30.64
CA LEU A 914 -6.86 -6.85 30.00
C LEU A 914 -7.10 -5.79 28.91
N LYS A 915 -8.19 -5.91 28.14
CA LYS A 915 -8.56 -4.94 27.10
C LYS A 915 -8.94 -3.57 27.67
N ASP A 916 -9.78 -3.52 28.70
CA ASP A 916 -10.17 -2.24 29.32
C ASP A 916 -8.96 -1.60 30.01
N LYS A 917 -8.07 -2.42 30.59
CA LYS A 917 -6.81 -1.96 31.18
C LYS A 917 -5.86 -1.42 30.11
N GLN A 918 -5.74 -2.08 28.96
CA GLN A 918 -4.95 -1.60 27.82
C GLN A 918 -5.49 -0.28 27.26
N ILE A 919 -6.82 -0.15 27.13
CA ILE A 919 -7.46 1.10 26.68
C ILE A 919 -7.19 2.21 27.70
N ALA A 920 -7.37 1.95 29.00
CA ALA A 920 -7.09 2.92 30.05
C ALA A 920 -5.61 3.31 30.12
N ILE A 921 -4.69 2.36 29.95
CA ILE A 921 -3.23 2.62 29.89
C ILE A 921 -2.89 3.49 28.68
N SER A 922 -3.37 3.12 27.49
CA SER A 922 -3.13 3.88 26.26
C SER A 922 -3.72 5.28 26.32
N ALA A 923 -4.94 5.42 26.83
CA ALA A 923 -5.61 6.70 26.99
C ALA A 923 -4.94 7.57 28.08
N SER A 924 -4.45 6.96 29.17
CA SER A 924 -3.67 7.64 30.19
C SER A 924 -2.33 8.13 29.66
N LEU A 925 -1.65 7.31 28.85
CA LEU A 925 -0.39 7.69 28.19
C LEU A 925 -0.61 8.88 27.25
N SER A 926 -1.72 8.91 26.51
CA SER A 926 -2.11 10.05 25.68
C SER A 926 -2.32 11.33 26.50
N ALA A 927 -3.08 11.24 27.59
CA ALA A 927 -3.37 12.39 28.46
C ALA A 927 -2.12 12.91 29.19
N PHE A 928 -1.16 12.02 29.51
CA PHE A 928 0.14 12.40 30.06
C PHE A 928 0.92 13.34 29.13
N PHE A 929 0.85 13.11 27.81
CA PHE A 929 1.43 13.98 26.79
C PHE A 929 0.56 15.17 26.39
N GLY A 930 -0.53 15.44 27.12
CA GLY A 930 -1.41 16.59 26.89
C GLY A 930 -2.46 16.39 25.80
N ILE A 931 -2.61 15.18 25.26
CA ILE A 931 -3.67 14.83 24.30
C ILE A 931 -4.81 14.15 25.06
N THR A 932 -5.84 14.92 25.38
CA THR A 932 -6.93 14.50 26.28
C THR A 932 -8.08 13.77 25.59
N GLU A 933 -8.21 13.86 24.28
CA GLU A 933 -9.35 13.30 23.53
C GLU A 933 -9.46 11.77 23.67
N PRO A 934 -8.37 10.98 23.59
CA PRO A 934 -8.43 9.54 23.84
C PRO A 934 -8.82 9.20 25.29
N ALA A 935 -8.47 10.05 26.27
CA ALA A 935 -8.90 9.87 27.66
C ALA A 935 -10.37 10.22 27.87
N LEU A 936 -10.82 11.34 27.30
CA LEU A 936 -12.21 11.81 27.36
C LEU A 936 -13.16 10.82 26.69
N TYR A 937 -13.00 10.57 25.40
CA TYR A 937 -13.93 9.73 24.64
C TYR A 937 -13.69 8.23 24.83
N GLY A 938 -12.44 7.83 25.05
CA GLY A 938 -12.08 6.42 25.23
C GLY A 938 -12.52 5.85 26.58
N VAL A 939 -12.53 6.68 27.64
CA VAL A 939 -12.76 6.23 29.01
C VAL A 939 -13.68 7.16 29.82
N ASN A 940 -13.32 8.43 30.02
CA ASN A 940 -13.95 9.27 31.06
C ASN A 940 -15.42 9.62 30.78
N LEU A 941 -15.79 9.93 29.54
CA LEU A 941 -17.18 10.20 29.15
C LEU A 941 -18.01 8.93 29.03
N LYS A 942 -17.39 7.83 28.60
CA LYS A 942 -18.04 6.51 28.57
C LYS A 942 -18.55 6.10 29.97
N TYR A 943 -17.84 6.53 31.02
CA TYR A 943 -18.23 6.37 32.41
C TYR A 943 -18.40 7.74 33.07
N ARG A 944 -19.55 8.42 32.83
CA ARG A 944 -19.84 9.81 33.25
C ARG A 944 -19.25 10.28 34.60
N MET A 945 -19.21 9.41 35.61
CA MET A 945 -18.66 9.75 36.92
C MET A 945 -17.14 9.98 36.91
N LEU A 946 -16.38 9.28 36.06
CA LEU A 946 -14.94 9.50 35.89
C LEU A 946 -14.68 10.90 35.32
N PHE A 947 -15.44 11.32 34.31
CA PHE A 947 -15.36 12.69 33.79
C PHE A 947 -15.66 13.73 34.89
N VAL A 948 -16.72 13.51 35.68
CA VAL A 948 -17.08 14.39 36.81
C VAL A 948 -15.98 14.44 37.86
N PHE A 949 -15.37 13.30 38.23
CA PHE A 949 -14.23 13.28 39.15
C PHE A 949 -13.06 14.08 38.60
N GLY A 950 -12.76 13.92 37.30
CA GLY A 950 -11.74 14.71 36.62
C GLY A 950 -12.00 16.21 36.70
N CYS A 951 -13.25 16.66 36.53
CA CYS A 951 -13.64 18.06 36.68
C CYS A 951 -13.52 18.56 38.14
N ILE A 952 -13.84 17.73 39.14
CA ILE A 952 -13.68 18.08 40.56
C ILE A 952 -12.20 18.25 40.90
N GLY A 953 -11.36 17.30 40.48
CA GLY A 953 -9.91 17.38 40.64
C GLY A 953 -9.35 18.65 39.99
N ALA A 954 -9.73 18.89 38.74
CA ALA A 954 -9.34 20.09 38.01
C ALA A 954 -9.76 21.39 38.71
N ALA A 955 -10.99 21.47 39.25
CA ALA A 955 -11.44 22.65 39.97
C ALA A 955 -10.62 22.91 41.25
N LEU A 956 -10.27 21.85 41.99
CA LEU A 956 -9.41 21.98 43.17
C LEU A 956 -7.99 22.41 42.81
N GLY A 957 -7.41 21.81 41.77
CA GLY A 957 -6.10 22.21 41.23
C GLY A 957 -6.11 23.66 40.76
N GLY A 958 -7.09 24.04 39.94
CA GLY A 958 -7.24 25.40 39.43
C GLY A 958 -7.46 26.44 40.52
N ALA A 959 -8.20 26.11 41.60
CA ALA A 959 -8.33 26.97 42.76
C ALA A 959 -6.97 27.24 43.44
N ILE A 960 -6.12 26.21 43.54
CA ILE A 960 -4.76 26.32 44.09
C ILE A 960 -3.86 27.12 43.15
N THR A 961 -3.90 26.86 41.84
CA THR A 961 -3.21 27.65 40.81
C THR A 961 -3.58 29.14 40.93
N GLY A 962 -4.86 29.46 41.10
CA GLY A 962 -5.35 30.83 41.31
C GLY A 962 -4.91 31.43 42.64
N LEU A 963 -4.99 30.67 43.74
CA LEU A 963 -4.56 31.12 45.08
C LEU A 963 -3.06 31.44 45.14
N LEU A 964 -2.24 30.60 44.52
CA LEU A 964 -0.78 30.75 44.50
C LEU A 964 -0.31 31.71 43.40
N GLY A 965 -1.23 32.28 42.61
CA GLY A 965 -0.93 33.27 41.58
C GLY A 965 0.00 32.75 40.49
N VAL A 966 -0.15 31.49 40.07
CA VAL A 966 0.72 30.88 39.05
C VAL A 966 0.53 31.60 37.71
N LYS A 967 1.66 31.97 37.10
CA LYS A 967 1.73 32.68 35.82
C LYS A 967 2.64 31.94 34.85
N THR A 968 2.32 32.00 33.55
CA THR A 968 3.22 31.65 32.45
C THR A 968 3.66 32.88 31.68
N TYR A 969 4.89 32.87 31.18
CA TYR A 969 5.50 33.97 30.41
C TYR A 969 5.74 33.59 28.94
N SER A 970 5.34 32.38 28.55
CA SER A 970 5.51 31.86 27.20
C SER A 970 4.30 31.02 26.81
N PHE A 971 3.85 31.18 25.57
CA PHE A 971 2.64 30.55 25.09
C PHE A 971 2.94 29.21 24.42
N LEU A 972 2.29 28.13 24.87
CA LEU A 972 2.18 26.86 24.16
C LEU A 972 0.72 26.35 24.21
N PRO A 973 0.18 25.85 23.09
CA PRO A 973 -1.22 25.44 22.99
C PRO A 973 -1.50 24.02 23.48
N VAL A 974 -0.47 23.17 23.53
CA VAL A 974 -0.55 21.82 24.11
C VAL A 974 -0.07 21.93 25.54
N LEU A 975 -0.72 21.24 26.48
CA LEU A 975 -0.42 21.31 27.91
C LEU A 975 -0.06 19.94 28.45
N ASN A 976 1.20 19.76 28.84
CA ASN A 976 1.70 18.49 29.36
C ASN A 976 2.69 18.66 30.52
N VAL A 977 3.05 17.56 31.16
CA VAL A 977 3.87 17.59 32.40
C VAL A 977 5.28 18.14 32.15
N PHE A 978 5.79 18.09 30.92
CA PHE A 978 7.11 18.62 30.57
C PHE A 978 7.14 20.15 30.50
N GLU A 979 5.98 20.80 30.49
CA GLU A 979 5.86 22.25 30.37
C GLU A 979 5.85 22.99 31.71
N LEU A 980 6.08 22.28 32.81
CA LEU A 980 6.18 22.87 34.15
C LEU A 980 7.17 24.04 34.21
N GLY A 981 8.23 24.01 33.39
CA GLY A 981 9.20 25.10 33.27
C GLY A 981 8.61 26.43 32.81
N LEU A 982 7.50 26.43 32.05
CA LEU A 982 6.83 27.64 31.57
C LEU A 982 6.23 28.48 32.71
N PHE A 983 5.90 27.83 33.83
CA PHE A 983 5.28 28.47 34.99
C PHE A 983 6.31 29.06 35.97
N SER A 984 7.58 29.10 35.58
CA SER A 984 8.66 29.71 36.33
C SER A 984 8.99 31.09 35.76
N GLY A 985 9.06 32.10 36.63
CA GLY A 985 9.45 33.46 36.24
C GLY A 985 9.46 34.43 37.42
N PRO A 986 9.53 35.76 37.17
CA PRO A 986 9.77 36.77 38.20
C PRO A 986 8.78 36.72 39.37
N GLU A 987 7.51 36.45 39.09
CA GLU A 987 6.42 36.43 40.08
C GLU A 987 5.75 35.07 40.25
N SER A 988 6.29 34.00 39.64
CA SER A 988 5.71 32.65 39.69
C SER A 988 6.81 31.60 39.84
N LYS A 989 6.59 30.60 40.69
CA LYS A 989 7.52 29.50 40.87
C LYS A 989 6.89 28.21 40.37
N MET A 990 7.64 27.45 39.59
CA MET A 990 7.23 26.12 39.08
C MET A 990 6.65 25.21 40.18
N ILE A 991 7.20 25.27 41.40
CA ILE A 991 6.75 24.45 42.53
C ILE A 991 5.28 24.69 42.92
N TYR A 992 4.76 25.90 42.71
CA TYR A 992 3.36 26.23 43.00
C TYR A 992 2.41 25.48 42.08
N GLU A 993 2.77 25.37 40.80
CA GLU A 993 1.97 24.64 39.82
C GLU A 993 2.09 23.12 40.00
N VAL A 994 3.25 22.62 40.43
CA VAL A 994 3.42 21.19 40.80
C VAL A 994 2.46 20.79 41.91
N ILE A 995 2.27 21.65 42.93
CA ILE A 995 1.33 21.39 44.02
C ILE A 995 -0.12 21.33 43.49
N ALA A 996 -0.50 22.28 42.63
CA ALA A 996 -1.83 22.32 42.03
C ALA A 996 -2.12 21.08 41.18
N ILE A 997 -1.17 20.68 40.31
CA ILE A 997 -1.30 19.50 39.45
C ILE A 997 -1.34 18.20 40.26
N ALA A 998 -0.55 18.10 41.34
CA ALA A 998 -0.57 16.92 42.21
C ALA A 998 -1.96 16.71 42.82
N VAL A 999 -2.62 17.79 43.25
CA VAL A 999 -4.01 17.74 43.72
C VAL A 999 -4.96 17.43 42.56
N ALA A 1000 -4.80 18.10 41.42
CA ALA A 1000 -5.64 17.91 40.25
C ALA A 1000 -5.65 16.46 39.76
N PHE A 1001 -4.50 15.79 39.79
CA PHE A 1001 -4.34 14.39 39.38
C PHE A 1001 -4.78 13.39 40.46
N THR A 1002 -4.34 13.60 41.70
CA THR A 1002 -4.48 12.58 42.76
C THR A 1002 -5.93 12.43 43.23
N VAL A 1003 -6.65 13.54 43.38
CA VAL A 1003 -8.06 13.53 43.81
C VAL A 1003 -8.93 12.67 42.86
N PRO A 1004 -8.96 12.90 41.53
CA PRO A 1004 -9.75 12.09 40.62
C PRO A 1004 -9.26 10.65 40.48
N ALA A 1005 -7.95 10.41 40.56
CA ALA A 1005 -7.42 9.05 40.55
C ALA A 1005 -7.94 8.23 41.74
N VAL A 1006 -7.87 8.81 42.95
CA VAL A 1006 -8.36 8.18 44.18
C VAL A 1006 -9.87 8.03 44.17
N LEU A 1007 -10.64 9.07 43.80
CA LEU A 1007 -12.09 9.01 43.70
C LEU A 1007 -12.54 7.94 42.71
N THR A 1008 -11.86 7.83 41.55
CA THR A 1008 -12.12 6.79 40.56
C THR A 1008 -11.88 5.40 41.14
N ILE A 1009 -10.75 5.19 41.84
CA ILE A 1009 -10.42 3.89 42.47
C ILE A 1009 -11.45 3.51 43.54
N ILE A 1010 -11.83 4.45 44.41
CA ILE A 1010 -12.82 4.22 45.48
C ILE A 1010 -14.20 3.91 44.86
N TYR A 1011 -14.62 4.68 43.87
CA TYR A 1011 -15.90 4.48 43.17
C TYR A 1011 -15.96 3.13 42.46
N GLY A 1012 -14.88 2.74 41.76
CA GLY A 1012 -14.79 1.45 41.08
C GLY A 1012 -14.75 0.23 42.00
N LYS A 1013 -14.29 0.40 43.26
CA LYS A 1013 -14.32 -0.65 44.30
C LYS A 1013 -15.69 -0.81 44.97
N THR A 1014 -16.51 0.25 45.01
CA THR A 1014 -17.79 0.27 45.75
C THR A 1014 -19.04 0.08 44.88
N ARG A 1015 -18.98 0.32 43.57
CA ARG A 1015 -20.12 0.14 42.64
C ARG A 1015 -19.71 -0.55 41.33
N ARG A 1016 -20.66 -1.23 40.66
CA ARG A 1016 -20.47 -1.69 39.28
C ARG A 1016 -20.36 -0.46 38.36
N LEU A 1017 -19.25 -0.32 37.64
CA LEU A 1017 -19.10 0.69 36.60
C LEU A 1017 -20.05 0.34 35.43
N GLU A 1018 -21.25 0.91 35.43
CA GLU A 1018 -22.20 0.76 34.32
C GLU A 1018 -21.92 1.83 33.24
N PRO A 1019 -21.88 1.44 31.94
CA PRO A 1019 -21.81 2.39 30.82
C PRO A 1019 -23.00 3.35 30.86
N ALA A 1020 -22.80 4.61 30.45
CA ALA A 1020 -23.83 5.64 30.47
C ALA A 1020 -25.15 5.22 29.77
N SER A 1021 -25.07 4.41 28.71
CA SER A 1021 -26.23 3.94 27.92
C SER A 1021 -27.18 2.99 28.66
N LEU A 1022 -26.82 2.47 29.84
CA LEU A 1022 -27.67 1.53 30.62
C LEU A 1022 -28.31 2.19 31.85
N ALA A 1023 -27.96 3.44 32.16
CA ALA A 1023 -28.45 4.16 33.34
C ALA A 1023 -29.67 5.04 33.05
N GLU A 1024 -29.97 5.34 31.78
CA GLU A 1024 -31.16 6.11 31.36
C GLU A 1024 -32.45 5.27 31.39
N ASP A 1025 -32.37 3.94 31.25
CA ASP A 1025 -33.51 3.02 31.34
C ASP A 1025 -34.06 2.80 32.77
N ARG A 1026 -33.54 3.50 33.79
CA ARG A 1026 -33.95 3.35 35.20
C ARG A 1026 -34.37 4.65 35.89
N ARG A 1027 -34.68 5.71 35.14
CA ARG A 1027 -35.26 6.94 35.70
C ARG A 1027 -36.59 7.29 35.07
#